data_AF-A0AAD4FHK6-F1
#
_entry.id   AF-A0AAD4FHK6-F1
#
_cell.length_a   1.000
_cell.length_b   1.000
_cell.length_c   1.000
_cell.angle_alpha   90.00
_cell.angle_beta   90.00
_cell.angle_gamma   90.00
#
_symmetry.space_group_name_H-M   'P 1'
#
loop_
_entity.id
_entity.type
_entity.pdbx_description
1 polymer ?
#
loop_
_entity_poly.entity_id
_entity_poly.type
_entity_poly.pdbx_seq_one_letter_code
_entity_poly.pdbx_strand_id
1 'polypeptide(L)'
;MDTEGHAKLTDYVSQFMAAASGQPQSQLSQSTMSANSPQLPERQKQDAEVVSGSEGWSPASWRSKPIKQVVTYEDQAAVSSALTKLSSLPPIVTPTEIARLKASLRDAALGKSFLLQGGDCAELFSYCADNPIDAKIKLLLQMSLVLIWGSNKPVIRIGRIAGQYAKPRSSPTEMLNGKEVPSFRGDILNGYDPDSRRVDPERLVSAYFHSATTLNYIRGQLASGIADLHNPLDWELGHVRDEELQSKYSKIVHSISDSLRFMKTIGADTSGQLQTVDLFTSHEGLVLEYEQSLTRRLKHPAGYKPSQPSNDGKGWYNTSAHFIWIGDRTRQIDGGHVEYFRGIENPIGIKVGPSMKNDELVELLDIVNPNKEIGKITLITRYGADKVESMLGAHIEAVKSSGHVVVWQCDPMHGNTRSTPTGIKTRSFNSIFSELSSALKIHREHGSFLGGMHLELTGDAVTECTGGSEGLVDEDLSLNYTTYCDPRLNEKQALELAFLVAGHYRADEKLLWWNPSQASPEVVNPFMTREISTTSSGWPELLKFPYVHLICPCYHHASQHSAATPHSTYPSTKIMGSSASKGAKAAGSAARQYPTRAPTSTTQRARAPSAPTQAPTRGPTVYPEKLRDAVLTSNPAVLQDARDPAFASRLSSLGAVQPNPHFSPSSQSQFDPRRNTALNLPSDTMMQAPPQSAFPDPRNNPVLRVLEARQRIADQAEDELRDVGRRGFQGRTYVDAGVITLAMMRQAKGEPDARIEDALGIKRGRLSVLGKGTVEAVALA
;
A
#
# COMPACT_ATOMS: atom_id res chain seq x y z
N MET A 1 -5.15 -14.83 -56.60
CA MET A 1 -5.75 -13.90 -55.62
C MET A 1 -7.22 -13.84 -55.94
N ASP A 2 -8.04 -14.28 -54.99
CA ASP A 2 -9.45 -14.64 -55.19
C ASP A 2 -10.36 -13.41 -55.12
N THR A 3 -11.25 -13.30 -56.10
CA THR A 3 -12.28 -12.28 -56.28
C THR A 3 -13.23 -12.14 -55.09
N GLU A 4 -13.34 -13.17 -54.23
CA GLU A 4 -14.16 -13.12 -53.02
C GLU A 4 -13.60 -12.19 -51.93
N GLY A 5 -12.29 -11.94 -51.93
CA GLY A 5 -11.63 -11.03 -50.97
C GLY A 5 -11.90 -9.55 -51.25
N HIS A 6 -12.13 -9.18 -52.51
CA HIS A 6 -12.36 -7.79 -52.90
C HIS A 6 -13.79 -7.32 -52.57
N ALA A 7 -14.78 -8.20 -52.68
CA ALA A 7 -16.16 -7.87 -52.32
C ALA A 7 -16.33 -7.64 -50.81
N LYS A 8 -15.68 -8.47 -49.97
CA LYS A 8 -15.71 -8.32 -48.50
C LYS A 8 -14.96 -7.09 -48.00
N LEU A 9 -13.90 -6.66 -48.70
CA LEU A 9 -13.17 -5.43 -48.36
C LEU A 9 -13.98 -4.17 -48.72
N THR A 10 -14.73 -4.20 -49.82
CA THR A 10 -15.54 -3.06 -50.28
C THR A 10 -16.72 -2.81 -49.34
N ASP A 11 -17.35 -3.89 -48.85
CA ASP A 11 -18.48 -3.81 -47.92
C ASP A 11 -18.05 -3.29 -46.53
N TYR A 12 -16.85 -3.68 -46.09
CA TYR A 12 -16.26 -3.20 -44.84
C TYR A 12 -15.89 -1.72 -44.90
N VAL A 13 -15.37 -1.24 -46.04
CA VAL A 13 -15.03 0.18 -46.24
C VAL A 13 -16.29 1.05 -46.33
N SER A 14 -17.37 0.57 -46.96
CA SER A 14 -18.65 1.30 -47.01
C SER A 14 -19.33 1.41 -45.63
N GLN A 15 -19.29 0.36 -44.81
CA GLN A 15 -19.84 0.41 -43.44
C GLN A 15 -19.01 1.31 -42.51
N PHE A 16 -17.69 1.35 -42.70
CA PHE A 16 -16.80 2.24 -41.94
C PHE A 16 -17.01 3.72 -42.30
N MET A 17 -17.27 4.04 -43.57
CA MET A 17 -17.53 5.41 -44.02
C MET A 17 -18.92 5.93 -43.61
N ALA A 18 -19.92 5.05 -43.47
CA ALA A 18 -21.25 5.41 -42.98
C ALA A 18 -21.28 5.69 -41.46
N ALA A 19 -20.42 5.02 -40.68
CA ALA A 19 -20.29 5.27 -39.24
C ALA A 19 -19.54 6.58 -38.92
N ALA A 20 -18.75 7.11 -39.86
CA ALA A 20 -17.94 8.32 -39.67
C ALA A 20 -18.68 9.64 -39.96
N SER A 21 -19.88 9.62 -40.56
CA SER A 21 -20.54 10.83 -41.09
C SER A 21 -21.77 11.33 -40.32
N GLY A 22 -22.10 10.73 -39.17
CA GLY A 22 -22.98 11.30 -38.13
C GLY A 22 -24.18 12.14 -38.61
N GLN A 23 -25.26 11.50 -39.08
CA GLN A 23 -26.58 12.13 -39.18
C GLN A 23 -27.70 11.20 -38.67
N PRO A 24 -28.71 11.71 -37.94
CA PRO A 24 -29.82 10.91 -37.44
C PRO A 24 -31.01 10.90 -38.43
N GLN A 25 -31.55 9.73 -38.72
CA GLN A 25 -32.86 9.59 -39.39
C GLN A 25 -33.94 9.21 -38.37
N SER A 26 -34.92 10.10 -38.24
CA SER A 26 -36.21 9.89 -37.62
C SER A 26 -37.19 9.32 -38.63
N GLN A 27 -38.03 8.34 -38.25
CA GLN A 27 -39.38 8.21 -38.80
C GLN A 27 -40.34 7.61 -37.75
N LEU A 28 -41.45 8.34 -37.57
CA LEU A 28 -42.67 7.94 -36.88
C LEU A 28 -43.44 6.89 -37.68
N SER A 29 -44.18 6.03 -36.98
CA SER A 29 -45.54 5.68 -37.41
C SER A 29 -46.47 5.54 -36.19
N GLN A 30 -47.54 6.35 -36.21
CA GLN A 30 -48.68 6.26 -35.31
C GLN A 30 -49.72 5.32 -35.93
N SER A 31 -50.42 4.54 -35.09
CA SER A 31 -51.81 4.17 -35.36
C SER A 31 -52.60 4.14 -34.05
N THR A 32 -53.76 4.78 -34.10
CA THR A 32 -54.75 5.01 -33.06
C THR A 32 -55.88 3.99 -33.17
N MET A 33 -56.53 3.61 -32.05
CA MET A 33 -57.99 3.77 -31.83
C MET A 33 -58.57 2.90 -30.69
N SER A 34 -59.13 3.64 -29.72
CA SER A 34 -60.44 3.49 -29.08
C SER A 34 -60.68 2.51 -27.91
N ALA A 35 -61.49 3.04 -26.99
CA ALA A 35 -61.87 2.55 -25.68
C ALA A 35 -63.23 1.82 -25.69
N ASN A 36 -63.45 0.96 -24.70
CA ASN A 36 -64.75 0.84 -24.03
C ASN A 36 -64.62 0.11 -22.68
N SER A 37 -65.18 0.69 -21.62
CA SER A 37 -65.44 0.06 -20.32
C SER A 37 -66.85 -0.55 -20.29
N PRO A 38 -67.15 -1.49 -19.37
CA PRO A 38 -67.99 -1.08 -18.23
C PRO A 38 -67.59 -1.71 -16.87
N GLN A 39 -68.20 -1.14 -15.82
CA GLN A 39 -67.89 -1.18 -14.37
C GLN A 39 -68.30 -2.45 -13.58
N LEU A 40 -67.48 -2.79 -12.55
CA LEU A 40 -67.75 -3.17 -11.13
C LEU A 40 -68.58 -4.45 -10.79
N PRO A 41 -68.34 -5.16 -9.65
CA PRO A 41 -68.06 -4.59 -8.32
C PRO A 41 -66.96 -5.22 -7.43
N GLU A 42 -66.61 -4.45 -6.40
CA GLU A 42 -65.69 -4.73 -5.29
C GLU A 42 -65.98 -6.04 -4.53
N ARG A 43 -64.91 -6.74 -4.14
CA ARG A 43 -64.81 -7.46 -2.85
C ARG A 43 -63.37 -7.53 -2.36
N GLN A 44 -63.23 -7.31 -1.06
CA GLN A 44 -61.99 -7.07 -0.32
C GLN A 44 -61.14 -8.33 -0.09
N LYS A 45 -59.83 -8.07 0.00
CA LYS A 45 -58.83 -8.64 0.94
C LYS A 45 -58.74 -10.16 1.07
N GLN A 46 -57.70 -10.71 0.45
CA GLN A 46 -56.51 -11.28 1.10
C GLN A 46 -55.87 -12.17 0.03
N ASP A 47 -54.62 -11.87 -0.34
CA ASP A 47 -53.61 -12.89 -0.55
C ASP A 47 -52.25 -12.23 -0.78
N ALA A 48 -51.23 -12.89 -0.23
CA ALA A 48 -49.86 -12.47 -0.16
C ALA A 48 -49.26 -12.26 -1.56
N GLU A 49 -49.00 -11.01 -1.91
CA GLU A 49 -48.10 -10.71 -3.02
C GLU A 49 -46.67 -10.96 -2.56
N VAL A 50 -46.07 -11.99 -3.13
CA VAL A 50 -44.61 -12.19 -3.16
C VAL A 50 -44.02 -10.97 -3.85
N VAL A 51 -43.54 -10.02 -3.06
CA VAL A 51 -42.81 -8.84 -3.54
C VAL A 51 -41.42 -9.31 -3.99
N SER A 52 -41.31 -9.76 -5.23
CA SER A 52 -40.03 -9.87 -5.93
C SER A 52 -39.62 -8.50 -6.45
N GLY A 53 -39.12 -7.66 -5.54
CA GLY A 53 -38.45 -6.40 -5.87
C GLY A 53 -37.15 -6.35 -5.09
N SER A 54 -36.02 -6.22 -5.78
CA SER A 54 -34.74 -5.92 -5.12
C SER A 54 -34.92 -4.67 -4.25
N GLU A 55 -34.85 -4.80 -2.93
CA GLU A 55 -34.71 -3.63 -2.06
C GLU A 55 -33.51 -2.81 -2.57
N GLY A 56 -33.76 -1.55 -2.90
CA GLY A 56 -32.76 -0.68 -3.54
C GLY A 56 -31.55 -0.50 -2.63
N TRP A 57 -30.37 -0.90 -3.11
CA TRP A 57 -29.14 -0.70 -2.36
C TRP A 57 -28.87 0.79 -2.14
N SER A 58 -28.39 1.13 -0.95
CA SER A 58 -27.86 2.46 -0.62
C SER A 58 -26.63 2.32 0.28
N PRO A 59 -25.79 3.36 0.42
CA PRO A 59 -24.67 3.31 1.35
C PRO A 59 -25.06 3.03 2.82
N ALA A 60 -26.34 3.19 3.20
CA ALA A 60 -26.84 2.93 4.55
C ALA A 60 -27.60 1.59 4.69
N SER A 61 -27.81 0.85 3.59
CA SER A 61 -28.55 -0.43 3.57
C SER A 61 -28.01 -1.46 4.57
N TRP A 62 -26.69 -1.47 4.79
CA TRP A 62 -26.01 -2.35 5.75
C TRP A 62 -26.54 -2.23 7.18
N ARG A 63 -27.11 -1.08 7.57
CA ARG A 63 -27.64 -0.85 8.93
C ARG A 63 -28.85 -1.72 9.25
N SER A 64 -29.53 -2.25 8.22
CA SER A 64 -30.64 -3.20 8.37
C SER A 64 -30.17 -4.65 8.60
N LYS A 65 -28.87 -4.92 8.45
CA LYS A 65 -28.28 -6.26 8.53
C LYS A 65 -27.54 -6.47 9.85
N PRO A 66 -27.42 -7.72 10.32
CA PRO A 66 -26.54 -8.05 11.45
C PRO A 66 -25.10 -7.62 11.17
N ILE A 67 -24.40 -7.09 12.17
CA ILE A 67 -23.00 -6.69 12.02
C ILE A 67 -22.13 -7.28 13.14
N LYS A 68 -20.91 -7.70 12.79
CA LYS A 68 -19.87 -8.10 13.75
C LYS A 68 -18.89 -6.96 13.95
N GLN A 69 -18.10 -7.01 15.03
CA GLN A 69 -17.14 -5.95 15.37
C GLN A 69 -17.82 -4.58 15.55
N VAL A 70 -19.01 -4.57 16.15
CA VAL A 70 -19.81 -3.35 16.39
C VAL A 70 -18.99 -2.32 17.17
N VAL A 71 -19.12 -1.04 16.81
CA VAL A 71 -18.54 0.06 17.57
C VAL A 71 -19.62 0.65 18.48
N THR A 72 -19.33 0.72 19.77
CA THR A 72 -20.22 1.34 20.74
C THR A 72 -19.70 2.74 21.04
N TYR A 73 -20.46 3.75 20.61
CA TYR A 73 -20.17 5.16 20.91
C TYR A 73 -21.02 5.61 22.10
N GLU A 74 -20.39 6.17 23.12
CA GLU A 74 -21.08 6.68 24.30
C GLU A 74 -21.85 7.98 23.99
N ASP A 75 -21.26 8.84 23.15
CA ASP A 75 -21.86 10.10 22.70
C ASP A 75 -22.33 9.99 21.25
N GLN A 76 -23.65 9.83 21.10
CA GLN A 76 -24.32 9.73 19.79
C GLN A 76 -24.39 11.07 19.04
N ALA A 77 -24.34 12.20 19.75
CA ALA A 77 -24.31 13.52 19.13
C ALA A 77 -22.93 13.79 18.54
N ALA A 78 -21.86 13.45 19.27
CA ALA A 78 -20.49 13.56 18.79
C ALA A 78 -20.23 12.71 17.54
N VAL A 79 -20.67 11.44 17.52
CA VAL A 79 -20.52 10.61 16.31
C VAL A 79 -21.32 11.15 15.13
N SER A 80 -22.55 11.64 15.37
CA SER A 80 -23.35 12.25 14.29
C SER A 80 -22.67 13.50 13.71
N SER A 81 -22.05 14.32 14.58
CA SER A 81 -21.25 15.48 14.16
C SER A 81 -20.05 15.07 13.31
N ALA A 82 -19.26 14.10 13.79
CA ALA A 82 -18.10 13.58 13.08
C ALA A 82 -18.47 12.98 11.69
N LEU A 83 -19.53 12.18 11.61
CA LEU A 83 -20.01 11.58 10.36
C LEU A 83 -20.56 12.63 9.38
N THR A 84 -21.25 13.66 9.89
CA THR A 84 -21.71 14.80 9.07
C THR A 84 -20.51 15.56 8.51
N LYS A 85 -19.48 15.78 9.34
CA LYS A 85 -18.24 16.41 8.89
C LYS A 85 -17.58 15.58 7.79
N LEU A 86 -17.37 14.28 7.98
CA LEU A 86 -16.78 13.38 6.98
C LEU A 86 -17.55 13.38 5.65
N SER A 87 -18.88 13.40 5.71
CA SER A 87 -19.74 13.43 4.52
C SER A 87 -19.58 14.72 3.71
N SER A 88 -19.18 15.82 4.34
CA SER A 88 -18.91 17.11 3.69
C SER A 88 -17.49 17.23 3.10
N LEU A 89 -16.56 16.36 3.51
CA LEU A 89 -15.16 16.45 3.08
C LEU A 89 -14.96 15.88 1.67
N PRO A 90 -13.93 16.36 0.93
CA PRO A 90 -13.59 15.85 -0.39
C PRO A 90 -13.33 14.34 -0.44
N PRO A 91 -13.56 13.68 -1.59
CA PRO A 91 -13.06 12.33 -1.85
C PRO A 91 -11.53 12.24 -1.68
N ILE A 92 -11.01 11.15 -1.12
CA ILE A 92 -9.54 10.91 -1.03
C ILE A 92 -9.02 10.38 -2.38
N VAL A 93 -9.80 9.52 -3.03
CA VAL A 93 -9.50 8.96 -4.36
C VAL A 93 -10.62 9.23 -5.36
N THR A 94 -10.31 9.13 -6.65
CA THR A 94 -11.25 9.42 -7.75
C THR A 94 -11.78 8.15 -8.42
N PRO A 95 -12.98 8.20 -9.05
CA PRO A 95 -13.51 7.08 -9.86
C PRO A 95 -12.58 6.62 -10.99
N THR A 96 -11.81 7.54 -11.58
CA THR A 96 -10.85 7.22 -12.65
C THR A 96 -9.71 6.34 -12.14
N GLU A 97 -9.16 6.64 -10.97
CA GLU A 97 -8.10 5.84 -10.35
C GLU A 97 -8.62 4.45 -9.95
N ILE A 98 -9.85 4.39 -9.41
CA ILE A 98 -10.52 3.12 -9.06
C ILE A 98 -10.74 2.26 -10.32
N ALA A 99 -11.22 2.85 -11.41
CA ALA A 99 -11.42 2.15 -12.67
C ALA A 99 -10.09 1.64 -13.27
N ARG A 100 -9.01 2.44 -13.16
CA ARG A 100 -7.66 2.03 -13.57
C ARG A 100 -7.19 0.82 -12.76
N LEU A 101 -7.32 0.86 -11.44
CA LEU A 101 -6.95 -0.27 -10.60
C LEU A 101 -7.74 -1.53 -10.95
N LYS A 102 -9.05 -1.40 -11.17
CA LYS A 102 -9.90 -2.53 -11.56
C LYS A 102 -9.45 -3.15 -12.90
N ALA A 103 -9.07 -2.31 -13.88
CA ALA A 103 -8.51 -2.78 -15.14
C ALA A 103 -7.17 -3.53 -14.93
N SER A 104 -6.29 -3.02 -14.07
CA SER A 104 -5.05 -3.74 -13.72
C SER A 104 -5.34 -5.07 -13.02
N LEU A 105 -6.30 -5.12 -12.09
CA LEU A 105 -6.71 -6.35 -11.41
C LEU A 105 -7.35 -7.36 -12.35
N ARG A 106 -8.03 -6.91 -13.42
CA ARG A 106 -8.47 -7.81 -14.49
C ARG A 106 -7.28 -8.50 -15.15
N ASP A 107 -6.18 -7.80 -15.40
CA ASP A 107 -4.97 -8.41 -15.95
C ASP A 107 -4.34 -9.41 -14.98
N ALA A 108 -4.39 -9.15 -13.67
CA ALA A 108 -3.93 -10.10 -12.67
C ALA A 108 -4.82 -11.36 -12.64
N ALA A 109 -6.14 -11.19 -12.70
CA ALA A 109 -7.12 -12.28 -12.77
C ALA A 109 -7.04 -13.10 -14.07
N LEU A 110 -6.32 -12.61 -15.09
CA LEU A 110 -6.05 -13.28 -16.36
C LEU A 110 -4.58 -13.74 -16.48
N GLY A 111 -3.78 -13.58 -15.42
CA GLY A 111 -2.41 -14.08 -15.34
C GLY A 111 -1.41 -13.24 -16.12
N LYS A 112 -1.78 -12.01 -16.52
CA LYS A 112 -0.93 -11.08 -17.28
C LYS A 112 -0.09 -10.17 -16.40
N SER A 113 -0.52 -9.92 -15.17
CA SER A 113 0.20 -9.13 -14.16
C SER A 113 0.22 -9.86 -12.82
N PHE A 114 1.03 -9.36 -11.87
CA PHE A 114 1.11 -9.88 -10.51
C PHE A 114 0.80 -8.77 -9.51
N LEU A 115 -0.05 -9.05 -8.52
CA LEU A 115 -0.44 -8.11 -7.48
C LEU A 115 0.49 -8.21 -6.27
N LEU A 116 1.16 -7.11 -5.92
CA LEU A 116 1.85 -6.94 -4.65
C LEU A 116 1.05 -5.97 -3.78
N GLN A 117 0.49 -6.51 -2.70
CA GLN A 117 -0.15 -5.69 -1.66
C GLN A 117 0.62 -5.80 -0.35
N GLY A 118 1.03 -4.68 0.23
CA GLY A 118 1.85 -4.70 1.44
C GLY A 118 1.81 -3.40 2.25
N GLY A 119 2.13 -3.48 3.54
CA GLY A 119 2.23 -2.35 4.45
C GLY A 119 1.93 -2.75 5.89
N ASP A 120 1.55 -1.79 6.72
CA ASP A 120 1.33 -2.05 8.14
C ASP A 120 0.13 -2.97 8.41
N CYS A 121 0.19 -3.69 9.53
CA CYS A 121 -0.97 -4.42 10.05
C CYS A 121 -2.09 -3.43 10.43
N ALA A 122 -1.73 -2.42 11.24
CA ALA A 122 -2.55 -1.27 11.56
C ALA A 122 -1.66 -0.02 11.55
N GLU A 123 -2.07 1.00 10.81
CA GLU A 123 -1.43 2.31 10.83
C GLU A 123 -1.73 3.01 12.17
N LEU A 124 -0.78 3.83 12.60
CA LEU A 124 -0.97 4.80 13.67
C LEU A 124 -0.96 6.20 13.10
N PHE A 125 -1.64 7.13 13.76
CA PHE A 125 -1.56 8.55 13.38
C PHE A 125 -0.13 9.08 13.41
N SER A 126 0.71 8.57 14.32
CA SER A 126 2.14 8.90 14.39
C SER A 126 2.95 8.37 13.20
N TYR A 127 2.42 7.43 12.41
CA TYR A 127 3.09 6.94 11.19
C TYR A 127 2.84 7.84 9.99
N CYS A 128 1.97 8.85 10.11
CA CYS A 128 1.83 9.92 9.13
C CYS A 128 3.02 10.88 9.25
N ALA A 129 4.21 10.39 8.91
CA ALA A 129 5.48 11.09 8.91
C ALA A 129 6.28 10.66 7.68
N ASP A 130 7.23 11.49 7.25
CA ASP A 130 8.08 11.27 6.09
C ASP A 130 8.78 9.90 6.11
N ASN A 131 9.56 9.61 7.15
CA ASN A 131 10.39 8.41 7.21
C ASN A 131 9.57 7.09 7.16
N PRO A 132 8.51 6.88 7.97
CA PRO A 132 7.72 5.65 7.89
C PRO A 132 6.99 5.49 6.55
N ILE A 133 6.55 6.59 5.93
CA ILE A 133 5.88 6.54 4.63
C ILE A 133 6.91 6.17 3.55
N ASP A 134 8.05 6.86 3.50
CA ASP A 134 9.11 6.61 2.53
C ASP A 134 9.66 5.18 2.63
N ALA A 135 9.94 4.70 3.84
CA ALA A 135 10.44 3.34 4.08
C ALA A 135 9.46 2.27 3.52
N LYS A 136 8.16 2.46 3.72
CA LYS A 136 7.12 1.55 3.17
C LYS A 136 7.04 1.61 1.64
N ILE A 137 7.06 2.81 1.06
CA ILE A 137 7.02 2.97 -0.40
C ILE A 137 8.28 2.34 -1.01
N LYS A 138 9.46 2.66 -0.49
CA LYS A 138 10.75 2.09 -0.94
C LYS A 138 10.71 0.56 -0.93
N LEU A 139 10.28 -0.06 0.17
CA LEU A 139 10.18 -1.52 0.25
C LEU A 139 9.23 -2.11 -0.80
N LEU A 140 8.04 -1.53 -0.98
CA LEU A 140 7.11 -1.97 -2.03
C LEU A 140 7.73 -1.84 -3.44
N LEU A 141 8.49 -0.79 -3.71
CA LEU A 141 9.17 -0.58 -4.99
C LEU A 141 10.30 -1.61 -5.19
N GLN A 142 11.17 -1.81 -4.20
CA GLN A 142 12.26 -2.79 -4.23
C GLN A 142 11.72 -4.21 -4.50
N MET A 143 10.70 -4.64 -3.75
CA MET A 143 10.05 -5.93 -3.98
C MET A 143 9.45 -6.04 -5.39
N SER A 144 8.85 -4.96 -5.89
CA SER A 144 8.28 -4.94 -7.24
C SER A 144 9.33 -5.15 -8.32
N LEU A 145 10.54 -4.59 -8.16
CA LEU A 145 11.63 -4.81 -9.12
C LEU A 145 12.02 -6.28 -9.20
N VAL A 146 12.16 -6.95 -8.06
CA VAL A 146 12.44 -8.39 -7.97
C VAL A 146 11.35 -9.20 -8.66
N LEU A 147 10.08 -8.85 -8.42
CA LEU A 147 8.93 -9.53 -9.00
C LEU A 147 8.80 -9.31 -10.51
N ILE A 148 9.02 -8.08 -11.00
CA ILE A 148 9.01 -7.77 -12.44
C ILE A 148 10.10 -8.58 -13.14
N TRP A 149 11.32 -8.53 -12.61
CA TRP A 149 12.45 -9.26 -13.16
C TRP A 149 12.23 -10.78 -13.14
N GLY A 150 11.68 -11.32 -12.05
CA GLY A 150 11.44 -12.75 -11.88
C GLY A 150 10.26 -13.28 -12.70
N SER A 151 9.12 -12.62 -12.62
CA SER A 151 7.89 -13.08 -13.29
C SER A 151 7.82 -12.72 -14.77
N ASN A 152 8.63 -11.75 -15.22
CA ASN A 152 8.51 -11.11 -16.54
C ASN A 152 7.09 -10.59 -16.81
N LYS A 153 6.44 -10.05 -15.77
CA LYS A 153 5.08 -9.49 -15.80
C LYS A 153 5.04 -8.12 -15.12
N PRO A 154 4.12 -7.23 -15.53
CA PRO A 154 3.82 -6.02 -14.78
C PRO A 154 3.38 -6.33 -13.35
N VAL A 155 3.78 -5.47 -12.40
CA VAL A 155 3.39 -5.58 -10.99
C VAL A 155 2.42 -4.46 -10.62
N ILE A 156 1.28 -4.83 -10.07
CA ILE A 156 0.29 -3.91 -9.48
C ILE A 156 0.70 -3.69 -8.02
N ARG A 157 0.83 -2.43 -7.60
CA ARG A 157 1.30 -2.09 -6.25
C ARG A 157 0.16 -1.48 -5.46
N ILE A 158 -0.24 -2.15 -4.39
CA ILE A 158 -1.27 -1.66 -3.48
C ILE A 158 -0.70 -1.55 -2.06
N GLY A 159 -0.58 -0.33 -1.54
CA GLY A 159 -0.20 -0.11 -0.15
C GLY A 159 -1.34 -0.42 0.81
N ARG A 160 -1.04 -1.08 1.93
CA ARG A 160 -1.87 -1.03 3.15
C ARG A 160 -1.52 0.26 3.89
N ILE A 161 -2.00 1.38 3.35
CA ILE A 161 -1.55 2.73 3.71
C ILE A 161 -2.65 3.75 3.44
N ALA A 162 -2.64 4.85 4.20
CA ALA A 162 -3.61 5.94 4.08
C ALA A 162 -5.07 5.50 4.35
N GLY A 163 -5.28 4.66 5.36
CA GLY A 163 -6.64 4.27 5.78
C GLY A 163 -6.71 3.05 6.70
N GLN A 164 -5.61 2.33 6.91
CA GLN A 164 -5.56 1.07 7.65
C GLN A 164 -5.50 1.29 9.17
N TYR A 165 -6.37 2.16 9.69
CA TYR A 165 -6.41 2.57 11.10
C TYR A 165 -7.37 1.75 11.96
N ALA A 166 -8.10 0.79 11.39
CA ALA A 166 -9.07 -0.03 12.10
C ALA A 166 -8.57 -1.48 12.20
N LYS A 167 -8.86 -2.15 13.33
CA LYS A 167 -8.57 -3.59 13.47
C LYS A 167 -9.68 -4.38 14.16
N PRO A 168 -10.08 -5.54 13.61
CA PRO A 168 -11.00 -6.44 14.30
C PRO A 168 -10.32 -7.12 15.49
N ARG A 169 -11.08 -7.33 16.57
CA ARG A 169 -10.59 -7.96 17.81
C ARG A 169 -11.36 -9.23 18.12
N SER A 170 -10.64 -10.22 18.64
CA SER A 170 -11.24 -11.48 19.14
C SER A 170 -12.07 -11.28 20.41
N SER A 171 -11.70 -10.27 21.21
CA SER A 171 -12.37 -9.90 22.47
C SER A 171 -12.51 -8.37 22.51
N PRO A 172 -13.64 -7.83 23.02
CA PRO A 172 -13.83 -6.40 23.21
C PRO A 172 -12.93 -5.80 24.30
N THR A 173 -12.49 -6.60 25.27
CA THR A 173 -11.59 -6.21 26.37
C THR A 173 -10.31 -7.02 26.35
N GLU A 174 -9.25 -6.49 26.99
CA GLU A 174 -7.98 -7.18 27.21
C GLU A 174 -7.46 -6.92 28.63
N MET A 175 -6.69 -7.87 29.17
CA MET A 175 -6.04 -7.75 30.46
C MET A 175 -4.68 -7.10 30.29
N LEU A 176 -4.47 -5.94 30.92
CA LEU A 176 -3.19 -5.25 30.95
C LEU A 176 -2.77 -5.04 32.40
N ASN A 177 -1.63 -5.61 32.80
CA ASN A 177 -1.10 -5.54 34.17
C ASN A 177 -2.15 -5.89 35.26
N GLY A 178 -2.98 -6.90 35.00
CA GLY A 178 -4.04 -7.33 35.93
C GLY A 178 -5.32 -6.49 35.91
N LYS A 179 -5.39 -5.42 35.11
CA LYS A 179 -6.59 -4.59 34.91
C LYS A 179 -7.27 -4.92 33.58
N GLU A 180 -8.59 -5.09 33.60
CA GLU A 180 -9.38 -5.22 32.38
C GLU A 180 -9.57 -3.83 31.75
N VAL A 181 -9.19 -3.68 30.48
CA VAL A 181 -9.35 -2.45 29.70
C VAL A 181 -9.99 -2.77 28.34
N PRO A 182 -10.69 -1.81 27.70
CA PRO A 182 -11.13 -2.00 26.33
C PRO A 182 -9.93 -2.31 25.42
N SER A 183 -10.11 -3.26 24.51
CA SER A 183 -9.08 -3.63 23.55
C SER A 183 -8.71 -2.45 22.65
N PHE A 184 -7.42 -2.34 22.29
CA PHE A 184 -7.04 -1.49 21.15
C PHE A 184 -7.78 -1.91 19.88
N ARG A 185 -8.49 -1.01 19.21
CA ARG A 185 -9.20 -1.29 17.95
C ARG A 185 -8.65 -0.50 16.76
N GLY A 186 -7.49 0.12 16.94
CA GLY A 186 -6.83 0.96 15.97
C GLY A 186 -7.16 2.43 16.17
N ASP A 187 -6.27 3.31 15.68
CA ASP A 187 -6.26 4.73 15.99
C ASP A 187 -7.52 5.48 15.52
N ILE A 188 -8.29 4.92 14.58
CA ILE A 188 -9.59 5.48 14.17
C ILE A 188 -10.66 5.41 15.26
N LEU A 189 -10.50 4.51 16.25
CA LEU A 189 -11.47 4.32 17.33
C LEU A 189 -10.92 4.73 18.69
N ASN A 190 -9.73 4.23 19.07
CA ASN A 190 -9.12 4.50 20.36
C ASN A 190 -7.60 4.46 20.28
N GLY A 191 -6.91 4.99 21.29
CA GLY A 191 -5.45 5.00 21.33
C GLY A 191 -4.86 3.72 21.93
N TYR A 192 -3.56 3.51 21.70
CA TYR A 192 -2.85 2.37 22.26
C TYR A 192 -2.64 2.46 23.79
N ASP A 193 -2.43 3.68 24.29
CA ASP A 193 -2.16 3.92 25.71
C ASP A 193 -3.37 3.48 26.58
N PRO A 194 -3.16 2.86 27.75
CA PRO A 194 -4.24 2.37 28.60
C PRO A 194 -5.26 3.43 29.00
N ASP A 195 -4.84 4.69 29.12
CA ASP A 195 -5.70 5.81 29.48
C ASP A 195 -6.46 6.37 28.26
N SER A 196 -6.10 5.94 27.05
CA SER A 196 -6.70 6.35 25.78
C SER A 196 -7.61 5.30 25.13
N ARG A 197 -8.07 4.29 25.91
CA ARG A 197 -8.86 3.15 25.41
C ARG A 197 -10.34 3.44 25.11
N ARG A 198 -10.87 4.58 25.58
CA ARG A 198 -12.24 4.99 25.29
C ARG A 198 -12.38 5.30 23.79
N VAL A 199 -13.51 4.90 23.20
CA VAL A 199 -13.81 5.23 21.81
C VAL A 199 -14.06 6.73 21.69
N ASP A 200 -13.35 7.38 20.77
CA ASP A 200 -13.46 8.82 20.51
C ASP A 200 -13.94 9.06 19.07
N PRO A 201 -15.18 9.57 18.85
CA PRO A 201 -15.70 9.84 17.52
C PRO A 201 -14.87 10.82 16.68
N GLU A 202 -14.15 11.76 17.28
CA GLU A 202 -13.30 12.73 16.54
C GLU A 202 -12.11 12.04 15.85
N ARG A 203 -11.74 10.84 16.31
CA ARG A 203 -10.73 10.02 15.64
C ARG A 203 -11.17 9.55 14.24
N LEU A 204 -12.48 9.51 13.95
CA LEU A 204 -12.98 9.25 12.60
C LEU A 204 -12.55 10.38 11.63
N VAL A 205 -12.71 11.63 12.06
CA VAL A 205 -12.30 12.81 11.28
C VAL A 205 -10.77 12.89 11.20
N SER A 206 -10.09 12.58 12.30
CA SER A 206 -8.62 12.52 12.34
C SER A 206 -8.07 11.49 11.36
N ALA A 207 -8.65 10.28 11.30
CA ALA A 207 -8.25 9.25 10.36
C ALA A 207 -8.39 9.70 8.91
N TYR A 208 -9.45 10.45 8.55
CA TYR A 208 -9.57 11.06 7.23
C TYR A 208 -8.40 12.01 6.93
N PHE A 209 -8.06 12.93 7.84
CA PHE A 209 -6.99 13.89 7.58
C PHE A 209 -5.61 13.23 7.50
N HIS A 210 -5.32 12.24 8.35
CA HIS A 210 -4.06 11.48 8.25
C HIS A 210 -4.00 10.66 6.94
N SER A 211 -5.12 10.08 6.51
CA SER A 211 -5.22 9.37 5.23
C SER A 211 -4.96 10.30 4.05
N ALA A 212 -5.64 11.45 4.00
CA ALA A 212 -5.48 12.43 2.93
C ALA A 212 -4.06 13.00 2.88
N THR A 213 -3.47 13.34 4.03
CA THR A 213 -2.08 13.83 4.13
C THR A 213 -1.08 12.77 3.66
N THR A 214 -1.24 11.53 4.11
CA THR A 214 -0.37 10.41 3.71
C THR A 214 -0.43 10.17 2.21
N LEU A 215 -1.64 10.10 1.61
CA LEU A 215 -1.77 9.92 0.17
C LEU A 215 -1.24 11.12 -0.63
N ASN A 216 -1.45 12.34 -0.16
CA ASN A 216 -0.89 13.53 -0.80
C ASN A 216 0.64 13.50 -0.81
N TYR A 217 1.25 13.13 0.32
CA TYR A 217 2.71 12.96 0.42
C TYR A 217 3.21 11.87 -0.54
N ILE A 218 2.58 10.70 -0.55
CA ILE A 218 2.89 9.60 -1.49
C ILE A 218 2.87 10.11 -2.94
N ARG A 219 1.80 10.81 -3.35
CA ARG A 219 1.67 11.36 -4.71
C ARG A 219 2.78 12.36 -5.02
N GLY A 220 3.15 13.20 -4.05
CA GLY A 220 4.27 14.13 -4.17
C GLY A 220 5.61 13.42 -4.36
N GLN A 221 5.88 12.37 -3.57
CA GLN A 221 7.11 11.59 -3.64
C GLN A 221 7.23 10.84 -4.98
N LEU A 222 6.14 10.22 -5.44
CA LEU A 222 6.10 9.55 -6.76
C LEU A 222 6.33 10.53 -7.91
N ALA A 223 5.71 11.71 -7.85
CA ALA A 223 5.94 12.77 -8.84
C ALA A 223 7.35 13.37 -8.79
N SER A 224 8.02 13.30 -7.63
CA SER A 224 9.39 13.79 -7.43
C SER A 224 10.47 12.77 -7.84
N GLY A 225 10.07 11.60 -8.36
CA GLY A 225 11.00 10.61 -8.90
C GLY A 225 11.49 9.56 -7.90
N ILE A 226 10.89 9.40 -6.72
CA ILE A 226 11.26 8.29 -5.80
C ILE A 226 11.13 6.91 -6.45
N ALA A 227 10.30 6.82 -7.50
CA ALA A 227 10.06 5.63 -8.28
C ALA A 227 10.55 5.74 -9.73
N ASP A 228 11.36 6.76 -10.06
CA ASP A 228 11.92 6.91 -11.39
C ASP A 228 12.93 5.79 -11.65
N LEU A 229 12.65 5.00 -12.70
CA LEU A 229 13.49 3.90 -13.14
C LEU A 229 14.81 4.37 -13.78
N HIS A 230 14.92 5.64 -14.18
CA HIS A 230 16.12 6.22 -14.78
C HIS A 230 17.08 6.86 -13.79
N ASN A 231 16.57 7.40 -12.68
CA ASN A 231 17.34 8.10 -11.66
C ASN A 231 17.11 7.46 -10.29
N PRO A 232 17.77 6.32 -10.02
CA PRO A 232 17.63 5.58 -8.79
C PRO A 232 18.35 6.30 -7.66
N LEU A 233 17.76 7.36 -7.12
CA LEU A 233 18.44 8.18 -6.09
C LEU A 233 18.80 7.38 -4.83
N ASP A 234 18.19 6.22 -4.60
CA ASP A 234 18.50 5.35 -3.46
C ASP A 234 17.83 3.95 -3.58
N TRP A 235 18.25 3.11 -4.53
CA TRP A 235 17.72 1.73 -4.66
C TRP A 235 18.42 0.71 -3.78
N GLU A 236 19.43 1.13 -3.04
CA GLU A 236 20.17 0.26 -2.13
C GLU A 236 19.25 -0.29 -1.02
N LEU A 237 19.65 -1.42 -0.45
CA LEU A 237 18.93 -2.01 0.67
C LEU A 237 19.39 -1.29 1.94
N GLY A 238 18.48 -0.63 2.64
CA GLY A 238 18.83 0.32 3.69
C GLY A 238 19.38 -0.35 4.95
N HIS A 239 18.76 -1.46 5.36
CA HIS A 239 19.11 -2.16 6.61
C HIS A 239 19.56 -3.61 6.40
N VAL A 240 19.42 -4.13 5.19
CA VAL A 240 19.90 -5.48 4.85
C VAL A 240 21.42 -5.49 4.84
N ARG A 241 22.05 -6.21 5.78
CA ARG A 241 23.52 -6.41 5.85
C ARG A 241 24.03 -7.68 5.17
N ASP A 242 23.12 -8.44 4.58
CA ASP A 242 23.44 -9.70 3.92
C ASP A 242 24.05 -9.48 2.54
N GLU A 243 25.34 -9.77 2.42
CA GLU A 243 26.12 -9.55 1.20
C GLU A 243 25.59 -10.37 0.01
N GLU A 244 25.05 -11.58 0.24
CA GLU A 244 24.51 -12.42 -0.83
C GLU A 244 23.22 -11.82 -1.37
N LEU A 245 22.31 -11.41 -0.49
CA LEU A 245 21.05 -10.77 -0.87
C LEU A 245 21.31 -9.43 -1.56
N GLN A 246 22.21 -8.60 -1.02
CA GLN A 246 22.65 -7.36 -1.64
C GLN A 246 23.23 -7.60 -3.04
N SER A 247 24.06 -8.64 -3.21
CA SER A 247 24.64 -9.00 -4.51
C SER A 247 23.57 -9.41 -5.52
N LYS A 248 22.61 -10.26 -5.12
CA LYS A 248 21.49 -10.70 -5.97
C LYS A 248 20.61 -9.52 -6.37
N TYR A 249 20.23 -8.69 -5.41
CA TYR A 249 19.42 -7.51 -5.66
C TYR A 249 20.14 -6.51 -6.58
N SER A 250 21.43 -6.26 -6.32
CA SER A 250 22.28 -5.44 -7.18
C SER A 250 22.30 -5.96 -8.62
N LYS A 251 22.42 -7.28 -8.84
CA LYS A 251 22.38 -7.86 -10.20
C LYS A 251 21.04 -7.59 -10.90
N ILE A 252 19.92 -7.67 -10.18
CA ILE A 252 18.60 -7.34 -10.73
C ILE A 252 18.55 -5.87 -11.13
N VAL A 253 18.95 -4.97 -10.23
CA VAL A 253 19.01 -3.53 -10.49
C VAL A 253 19.85 -3.24 -11.74
N HIS A 254 21.08 -3.74 -11.82
CA HIS A 254 21.96 -3.55 -12.97
C HIS A 254 21.31 -4.07 -14.26
N SER A 255 20.70 -5.26 -14.23
CA SER A 255 20.01 -5.84 -15.38
C SER A 255 18.83 -4.98 -15.87
N ILE A 256 18.07 -4.39 -14.95
CA ILE A 256 16.96 -3.49 -15.29
C ILE A 256 17.52 -2.17 -15.85
N SER A 257 18.52 -1.57 -15.19
CA SER A 257 19.16 -0.34 -15.65
C SER A 257 19.77 -0.47 -17.05
N ASP A 258 20.43 -1.59 -17.35
CA ASP A 258 20.97 -1.85 -18.68
C ASP A 258 19.88 -2.02 -19.73
N SER A 259 18.76 -2.66 -19.38
CA SER A 259 17.60 -2.81 -20.27
C SER A 259 16.94 -1.45 -20.58
N LEU A 260 16.80 -0.59 -19.56
CA LEU A 260 16.29 0.78 -19.74
C LEU A 260 17.23 1.62 -20.60
N ARG A 261 18.55 1.52 -20.38
CA ARG A 261 19.56 2.18 -21.22
C ARG A 261 19.47 1.70 -22.67
N PHE A 262 19.25 0.40 -22.90
CA PHE A 262 19.03 -0.15 -24.22
C PHE A 262 17.77 0.41 -24.88
N MET A 263 16.62 0.41 -24.19
CA MET A 263 15.36 0.99 -24.70
C MET A 263 15.52 2.47 -25.07
N LYS A 264 16.24 3.22 -24.25
CA LYS A 264 16.61 4.62 -24.54
C LYS A 264 17.50 4.74 -25.78
N THR A 265 18.50 3.87 -25.92
CA THR A 265 19.43 3.87 -27.06
C THR A 265 18.71 3.60 -28.38
N ILE A 266 17.70 2.73 -28.40
CA ILE A 266 16.92 2.42 -29.61
C ILE A 266 15.73 3.37 -29.84
N GLY A 267 15.56 4.40 -28.99
CA GLY A 267 14.46 5.37 -29.12
C GLY A 267 13.06 4.83 -28.74
N ALA A 268 12.99 3.67 -28.09
CA ALA A 268 11.73 3.09 -27.60
C ALA A 268 11.23 3.76 -26.31
N ASP A 269 12.10 4.50 -25.62
CA ASP A 269 11.82 5.26 -24.40
C ASP A 269 11.52 6.74 -24.71
N THR A 270 10.45 7.01 -25.46
CA THR A 270 10.06 8.37 -25.88
C THR A 270 8.74 8.84 -25.27
N SER A 271 8.04 7.98 -24.53
CA SER A 271 6.65 8.24 -24.08
C SER A 271 6.51 8.68 -22.62
N GLY A 272 7.58 8.81 -21.85
CA GLY A 272 7.54 9.18 -20.42
C GLY A 272 6.86 8.16 -19.50
N GLN A 273 6.38 7.03 -20.03
CA GLN A 273 5.69 5.98 -19.28
C GLN A 273 6.60 5.24 -18.28
N LEU A 274 7.92 5.34 -18.44
CA LEU A 274 8.91 4.73 -17.55
C LEU A 274 9.30 5.65 -16.37
N GLN A 275 8.83 6.91 -16.36
CA GLN A 275 9.17 7.91 -15.34
C GLN A 275 8.30 7.85 -14.08
N THR A 276 7.12 7.22 -14.15
CA THR A 276 6.18 7.18 -13.02
C THR A 276 5.61 5.79 -12.83
N VAL A 277 5.37 5.40 -11.58
CA VAL A 277 4.69 4.15 -11.22
C VAL A 277 3.36 4.46 -10.55
N ASP A 278 2.34 3.66 -10.84
CA ASP A 278 1.09 3.71 -10.07
C ASP A 278 1.27 2.98 -8.72
N LEU A 279 0.93 3.67 -7.63
CA LEU A 279 0.74 3.10 -6.29
C LEU A 279 -0.69 3.36 -5.83
N PHE A 280 -1.42 2.31 -5.50
CA PHE A 280 -2.78 2.40 -4.99
C PHE A 280 -2.83 2.23 -3.47
N THR A 281 -3.90 2.68 -2.84
CA THR A 281 -4.13 2.56 -1.39
C THR A 281 -5.22 1.55 -1.07
N SER A 282 -5.10 0.92 0.10
CA SER A 282 -6.08 -0.04 0.58
C SER A 282 -6.14 -0.15 2.09
N HIS A 283 -7.32 -0.56 2.57
CA HIS A 283 -7.55 -0.94 3.97
C HIS A 283 -8.75 -1.89 4.11
N GLU A 284 -8.87 -2.51 5.28
CA GLU A 284 -10.06 -3.27 5.67
C GLU A 284 -11.23 -2.31 5.88
N GLY A 285 -12.32 -2.47 5.12
CA GLY A 285 -13.53 -1.66 5.28
C GLY A 285 -14.31 -2.07 6.54
N LEU A 286 -13.72 -1.88 7.71
CA LEU A 286 -14.22 -2.42 8.98
C LEU A 286 -15.26 -1.52 9.64
N VAL A 287 -14.98 -0.22 9.75
CA VAL A 287 -15.86 0.77 10.42
C VAL A 287 -16.82 1.32 9.38
N LEU A 288 -17.97 0.65 9.20
CA LEU A 288 -18.91 0.95 8.11
C LEU A 288 -19.50 2.37 8.18
N GLU A 289 -19.57 2.98 9.35
CA GLU A 289 -19.97 4.38 9.50
C GLU A 289 -18.98 5.33 8.80
N TYR A 290 -17.68 5.05 8.92
CA TYR A 290 -16.61 5.78 8.24
C TYR A 290 -16.68 5.57 6.73
N GLU A 291 -16.77 4.30 6.30
CA GLU A 291 -16.83 3.95 4.87
C GLU A 291 -18.08 4.51 4.19
N GLN A 292 -19.25 4.40 4.83
CA GLN A 292 -20.49 5.02 4.37
C GLN A 292 -20.32 6.54 4.21
N SER A 293 -19.70 7.21 5.18
CA SER A 293 -19.48 8.66 5.16
C SER A 293 -18.49 9.12 4.10
N LEU A 294 -17.69 8.22 3.52
CA LEU A 294 -16.79 8.47 2.39
C LEU A 294 -17.26 7.82 1.08
N THR A 295 -18.48 7.30 1.06
CA THR A 295 -19.12 6.81 -0.16
C THR A 295 -19.79 7.95 -0.91
N ARG A 296 -19.58 8.03 -2.23
CA ARG A 296 -20.04 9.15 -3.07
C ARG A 296 -20.71 8.62 -4.33
N ARG A 297 -21.83 9.25 -4.71
CA ARG A 297 -22.46 9.01 -6.00
C ARG A 297 -21.80 9.89 -7.06
N LEU A 298 -20.91 9.30 -7.85
CA LEU A 298 -20.06 10.03 -8.81
C LEU A 298 -20.25 9.51 -10.22
N LYS A 299 -19.99 10.39 -11.21
CA LYS A 299 -20.05 10.04 -12.62
C LYS A 299 -18.99 8.99 -12.94
N HIS A 300 -19.37 7.97 -13.72
CA HIS A 300 -18.42 7.00 -14.23
C HIS A 300 -17.38 7.69 -15.13
N PRO A 301 -16.12 7.23 -15.14
CA PRO A 301 -15.13 7.73 -16.09
C PRO A 301 -15.53 7.39 -17.53
N ALA A 302 -15.03 8.16 -18.49
CA ALA A 302 -15.35 7.95 -19.90
C ALA A 302 -14.96 6.53 -20.34
N GLY A 303 -15.86 5.85 -21.07
CA GLY A 303 -15.64 4.48 -21.54
C GLY A 303 -15.79 3.38 -20.47
N TYR A 304 -16.08 3.73 -19.21
CA TYR A 304 -16.36 2.76 -18.16
C TYR A 304 -17.70 2.07 -18.39
N LYS A 305 -17.70 0.74 -18.32
CA LYS A 305 -18.90 -0.09 -18.41
C LYS A 305 -19.23 -0.60 -17.01
N PRO A 306 -20.19 0.02 -16.30
CA PRO A 306 -20.56 -0.46 -14.98
C PRO A 306 -21.22 -1.84 -15.09
N SER A 307 -21.01 -2.69 -14.09
CA SER A 307 -21.77 -3.94 -13.93
C SER A 307 -23.25 -3.62 -13.62
N GLN A 308 -23.45 -2.58 -12.82
CA GLN A 308 -24.67 -1.79 -12.60
C GLN A 308 -25.23 -0.99 -13.79
N PRO A 309 -26.33 -1.33 -14.51
CA PRO A 309 -26.93 -0.36 -15.43
C PRO A 309 -27.32 0.91 -14.66
N SER A 310 -26.81 2.07 -15.08
CA SER A 310 -27.05 3.34 -14.41
C SER A 310 -27.66 4.34 -15.38
N ASN A 311 -28.93 4.71 -15.13
CA ASN A 311 -29.69 5.60 -16.01
C ASN A 311 -29.12 7.03 -16.07
N ASP A 312 -28.38 7.46 -15.05
CA ASP A 312 -27.78 8.79 -14.96
C ASP A 312 -26.25 8.79 -15.20
N GLY A 313 -25.67 7.64 -15.55
CA GLY A 313 -24.24 7.47 -15.76
C GLY A 313 -23.39 7.61 -14.50
N LYS A 314 -23.96 7.42 -13.30
CA LYS A 314 -23.26 7.50 -12.01
C LYS A 314 -23.26 6.17 -11.26
N GLY A 315 -22.18 5.93 -10.50
CA GLY A 315 -22.04 4.80 -9.59
C GLY A 315 -21.77 5.25 -8.16
N TRP A 316 -21.87 4.33 -7.22
CA TRP A 316 -21.48 4.56 -5.83
C TRP A 316 -20.04 4.10 -5.62
N TYR A 317 -19.15 5.03 -5.30
CA TYR A 317 -17.74 4.75 -5.05
C TYR A 317 -17.44 4.98 -3.59
N ASN A 318 -16.82 4.01 -2.93
CA ASN A 318 -16.14 4.30 -1.68
C ASN A 318 -14.87 5.08 -2.05
N THR A 319 -14.77 6.32 -1.58
CA THR A 319 -13.68 7.23 -1.90
C THR A 319 -12.65 7.34 -0.78
N SER A 320 -12.70 6.47 0.24
CA SER A 320 -11.68 6.37 1.30
C SER A 320 -10.38 5.75 0.78
N ALA A 321 -10.46 4.77 -0.13
CA ALA A 321 -9.30 4.13 -0.76
C ALA A 321 -9.65 3.54 -2.13
N HIS A 322 -8.62 3.15 -2.89
CA HIS A 322 -8.78 2.57 -4.22
C HIS A 322 -9.34 1.14 -4.16
N PHE A 323 -8.81 0.34 -3.23
CA PHE A 323 -9.18 -1.06 -3.01
C PHE A 323 -9.50 -1.26 -1.53
N ILE A 324 -10.62 -1.90 -1.22
CA ILE A 324 -11.00 -2.19 0.16
C ILE A 324 -11.33 -3.67 0.30
N TRP A 325 -11.12 -4.26 1.48
CA TRP A 325 -11.43 -5.68 1.69
C TRP A 325 -12.34 -5.95 2.89
N ILE A 326 -13.04 -7.09 2.81
CA ILE A 326 -13.81 -7.68 3.91
C ILE A 326 -12.91 -8.66 4.67
N GLY A 327 -12.82 -8.47 5.99
CA GLY A 327 -12.05 -9.34 6.88
C GLY A 327 -12.70 -10.71 7.10
N ASP A 328 -11.90 -11.69 7.53
CA ASP A 328 -12.35 -13.07 7.76
C ASP A 328 -13.40 -13.16 8.90
N ARG A 329 -13.45 -12.14 9.77
CA ARG A 329 -14.42 -12.03 10.88
C ARG A 329 -15.69 -11.27 10.54
N THR A 330 -15.76 -10.64 9.38
CA THR A 330 -16.85 -9.74 8.97
C THR A 330 -17.51 -10.15 7.64
N ARG A 331 -17.08 -11.26 7.04
CA ARG A 331 -17.61 -11.80 5.77
C ARG A 331 -18.87 -12.66 5.89
N GLN A 332 -19.73 -12.40 6.88
CA GLN A 332 -20.99 -13.13 6.99
C GLN A 332 -21.88 -12.81 5.78
N ILE A 333 -22.40 -13.84 5.10
CA ILE A 333 -23.19 -13.71 3.88
C ILE A 333 -24.40 -12.77 4.06
N ASP A 334 -25.07 -12.87 5.21
CA ASP A 334 -26.22 -12.05 5.61
C ASP A 334 -25.83 -10.76 6.35
N GLY A 335 -24.53 -10.49 6.48
CA GLY A 335 -23.98 -9.43 7.31
C GLY A 335 -23.88 -8.06 6.65
N GLY A 336 -23.81 -7.01 7.47
CA GLY A 336 -23.72 -5.62 7.03
C GLY A 336 -22.51 -5.31 6.15
N HIS A 337 -21.35 -5.93 6.39
CA HIS A 337 -20.19 -5.72 5.54
C HIS A 337 -20.41 -6.26 4.12
N VAL A 338 -20.95 -7.46 3.96
CA VAL A 338 -21.26 -8.01 2.62
C VAL A 338 -22.31 -7.15 1.92
N GLU A 339 -23.35 -6.72 2.64
CA GLU A 339 -24.36 -5.80 2.10
C GLU A 339 -23.78 -4.46 1.66
N TYR A 340 -22.87 -3.86 2.43
CA TYR A 340 -22.21 -2.62 2.04
C TYR A 340 -21.35 -2.81 0.79
N PHE A 341 -20.54 -3.88 0.74
CA PHE A 341 -19.61 -4.15 -0.35
C PHE A 341 -20.32 -4.55 -1.67
N ARG A 342 -21.53 -5.12 -1.59
CA ARG A 342 -22.37 -5.50 -2.75
C ARG A 342 -22.64 -4.34 -3.72
N GLY A 343 -22.78 -3.11 -3.24
CA GLY A 343 -23.23 -1.99 -4.08
C GLY A 343 -22.20 -0.90 -4.37
N ILE A 344 -20.96 -1.02 -3.89
CA ILE A 344 -19.88 -0.11 -4.27
C ILE A 344 -19.23 -0.55 -5.58
N GLU A 345 -18.72 0.40 -6.36
CA GLU A 345 -18.06 0.17 -7.65
C GLU A 345 -16.61 -0.31 -7.52
N ASN A 346 -15.94 -0.01 -6.40
CA ASN A 346 -14.53 -0.35 -6.15
C ASN A 346 -14.22 -1.82 -6.42
N PRO A 347 -13.01 -2.19 -6.88
CA PRO A 347 -12.55 -3.55 -6.71
C PRO A 347 -12.43 -3.87 -5.22
N ILE A 348 -12.82 -5.08 -4.84
CA ILE A 348 -12.89 -5.50 -3.43
C ILE A 348 -12.10 -6.78 -3.17
N GLY A 349 -11.51 -6.86 -1.99
CA GLY A 349 -10.90 -8.07 -1.45
C GLY A 349 -11.83 -8.82 -0.51
N ILE A 350 -11.69 -10.14 -0.44
CA ILE A 350 -12.38 -10.97 0.55
C ILE A 350 -11.37 -11.92 1.18
N LYS A 351 -11.20 -11.85 2.49
CA LYS A 351 -10.34 -12.80 3.21
C LYS A 351 -10.99 -14.19 3.23
N VAL A 352 -10.26 -15.21 2.82
CA VAL A 352 -10.70 -16.61 2.79
C VAL A 352 -9.82 -17.41 3.75
N GLY A 353 -10.32 -17.61 4.97
CA GLY A 353 -9.67 -18.44 5.98
C GLY A 353 -10.12 -19.91 6.01
N PRO A 354 -9.57 -20.72 6.92
CA PRO A 354 -9.89 -22.15 7.04
C PRO A 354 -11.34 -22.50 7.39
N SER A 355 -12.14 -21.53 7.81
CA SER A 355 -13.56 -21.74 8.09
C SER A 355 -14.46 -21.57 6.87
N MET A 356 -13.93 -21.06 5.75
CA MET A 356 -14.71 -20.89 4.52
C MET A 356 -15.06 -22.26 3.93
N LYS A 357 -16.32 -22.43 3.55
CA LYS A 357 -16.81 -23.59 2.79
C LYS A 357 -16.90 -23.26 1.31
N ASN A 358 -16.80 -24.27 0.46
CA ASN A 358 -16.91 -24.12 -1.00
C ASN A 358 -18.22 -23.44 -1.43
N ASP A 359 -19.37 -23.96 -0.95
CA ASP A 359 -20.68 -23.44 -1.35
C ASP A 359 -20.92 -22.01 -0.80
N GLU A 360 -20.48 -21.75 0.43
CA GLU A 360 -20.51 -20.43 1.06
C GLU A 360 -19.68 -19.41 0.26
N LEU A 361 -18.51 -19.81 -0.24
CA LEU A 361 -17.66 -18.96 -1.07
C LEU A 361 -18.34 -18.59 -2.39
N VAL A 362 -18.98 -19.56 -3.05
CA VAL A 362 -19.69 -19.32 -4.32
C VAL A 362 -20.90 -18.42 -4.10
N GLU A 363 -21.71 -18.69 -3.08
CA GLU A 363 -22.87 -17.84 -2.72
C GLU A 363 -22.45 -16.40 -2.42
N LEU A 364 -21.35 -16.23 -1.69
CA LEU A 364 -20.78 -14.91 -1.42
C LEU A 364 -20.39 -14.18 -2.71
N LEU A 365 -19.75 -14.87 -3.66
CA LEU A 365 -19.38 -14.31 -4.97
C LEU A 365 -20.59 -13.91 -5.80
N ASP A 366 -21.67 -14.71 -5.77
CA ASP A 366 -22.91 -14.39 -6.47
C ASP A 366 -23.59 -13.12 -5.91
N ILE A 367 -23.41 -12.83 -4.62
CA ILE A 367 -23.95 -11.60 -3.99
C ILE A 367 -23.14 -10.37 -4.38
N VAL A 368 -21.81 -10.44 -4.28
CA VAL A 368 -20.95 -9.24 -4.44
C VAL A 368 -20.47 -9.01 -5.88
N ASN A 369 -20.57 -10.03 -6.74
CA ASN A 369 -20.21 -9.95 -8.15
C ASN A 369 -21.20 -10.72 -9.04
N PRO A 370 -22.51 -10.40 -8.98
CA PRO A 370 -23.55 -11.16 -9.70
C PRO A 370 -23.32 -11.21 -11.22
N ASN A 371 -22.67 -10.18 -11.77
CA ASN A 371 -22.40 -10.06 -13.21
C ASN A 371 -21.03 -10.62 -13.61
N LYS A 372 -20.32 -11.29 -12.69
CA LYS A 372 -19.02 -11.94 -12.90
C LYS A 372 -17.99 -11.00 -13.55
N GLU A 373 -17.97 -9.75 -13.09
CA GLU A 373 -17.05 -8.72 -13.58
C GLU A 373 -15.61 -9.10 -13.24
N ILE A 374 -14.76 -9.27 -14.26
CA ILE A 374 -13.36 -9.65 -14.07
C ILE A 374 -12.56 -8.47 -13.52
N GLY A 375 -11.76 -8.70 -12.46
CA GLY A 375 -11.01 -7.67 -11.76
C GLY A 375 -11.80 -6.97 -10.63
N LYS A 376 -13.09 -7.31 -10.47
CA LYS A 376 -13.93 -6.82 -9.36
C LYS A 376 -13.56 -7.47 -8.03
N ILE A 377 -13.30 -8.77 -8.03
CA ILE A 377 -13.07 -9.56 -6.81
C ILE A 377 -11.65 -10.10 -6.74
N THR A 378 -11.04 -9.90 -5.58
CA THR A 378 -9.80 -10.56 -5.16
C THR A 378 -10.08 -11.47 -3.97
N LEU A 379 -9.82 -12.77 -4.11
CA LEU A 379 -9.88 -13.72 -3.00
C LEU A 379 -8.52 -13.78 -2.31
N ILE A 380 -8.48 -13.39 -1.04
CA ILE A 380 -7.27 -13.26 -0.24
C ILE A 380 -7.18 -14.46 0.71
N THR A 381 -6.51 -15.53 0.28
CA THR A 381 -6.47 -16.81 1.00
C THR A 381 -5.45 -16.79 2.12
N ARG A 382 -5.84 -17.22 3.33
CA ARG A 382 -5.01 -17.21 4.54
C ARG A 382 -5.22 -18.46 5.40
N TYR A 383 -4.85 -19.63 4.89
CA TYR A 383 -5.15 -20.90 5.53
C TYR A 383 -4.21 -21.25 6.68
N GLY A 384 -2.96 -20.81 6.59
CA GLY A 384 -1.84 -21.34 7.36
C GLY A 384 -1.13 -22.47 6.61
N ALA A 385 0.17 -22.61 6.85
CA ALA A 385 1.04 -23.59 6.21
C ALA A 385 0.50 -25.03 6.34
N ASP A 386 -0.09 -25.36 7.49
CA ASP A 386 -0.59 -26.71 7.78
C ASP A 386 -1.88 -27.07 7.04
N LYS A 387 -2.58 -26.09 6.45
CA LYS A 387 -3.94 -26.27 5.91
C LYS A 387 -4.07 -25.96 4.43
N VAL A 388 -3.15 -25.17 3.87
CA VAL A 388 -3.22 -24.70 2.47
C VAL A 388 -3.35 -25.86 1.48
N GLU A 389 -2.57 -26.94 1.62
CA GLU A 389 -2.62 -28.10 0.71
C GLU A 389 -3.98 -28.80 0.72
N SER A 390 -4.65 -28.85 1.88
CA SER A 390 -5.95 -29.52 2.02
C SER A 390 -7.15 -28.69 1.53
N MET A 391 -7.00 -27.37 1.40
CA MET A 391 -8.14 -26.47 1.21
C MET A 391 -8.12 -25.69 -0.11
N LEU A 392 -6.95 -25.16 -0.51
CA LEU A 392 -6.88 -24.22 -1.62
C LEU A 392 -7.38 -24.84 -2.94
N GLY A 393 -7.02 -26.10 -3.22
CA GLY A 393 -7.45 -26.81 -4.43
C GLY A 393 -8.96 -26.90 -4.56
N ALA A 394 -9.66 -27.26 -3.47
CA ALA A 394 -11.12 -27.38 -3.48
C ALA A 394 -11.83 -26.03 -3.72
N HIS A 395 -11.30 -24.95 -3.12
CA HIS A 395 -11.83 -23.60 -3.38
C HIS A 395 -11.57 -23.14 -4.82
N ILE A 396 -10.40 -23.47 -5.41
CA ILE A 396 -10.12 -23.16 -6.82
C ILE A 396 -11.16 -23.82 -7.73
N GLU A 397 -11.44 -25.11 -7.53
CA GLU A 397 -12.42 -25.83 -8.36
C GLU A 397 -13.85 -25.30 -8.18
N ALA A 398 -14.25 -24.94 -6.95
CA ALA A 398 -15.57 -24.35 -6.69
C ALA A 398 -15.75 -23.01 -7.42
N VAL A 399 -14.75 -22.12 -7.35
CA VAL A 399 -14.80 -20.81 -8.02
C VAL A 399 -14.75 -20.99 -9.54
N LYS A 400 -13.93 -21.90 -10.07
CA LYS A 400 -13.93 -22.22 -11.50
C LYS A 400 -15.29 -22.73 -11.99
N SER A 401 -15.89 -23.65 -11.24
CA SER A 401 -17.18 -24.27 -11.58
C SER A 401 -18.34 -23.28 -11.56
N SER A 402 -18.27 -22.27 -10.69
CA SER A 402 -19.25 -21.17 -10.67
C SER A 402 -19.09 -20.18 -11.83
N GLY A 403 -17.99 -20.23 -12.59
CA GLY A 403 -17.72 -19.34 -13.73
C GLY A 403 -17.24 -17.94 -13.33
N HIS A 404 -16.97 -17.70 -12.05
CA HIS A 404 -16.34 -16.46 -11.58
C HIS A 404 -14.86 -16.46 -11.95
N VAL A 405 -14.35 -15.31 -12.40
CA VAL A 405 -12.91 -15.11 -12.65
C VAL A 405 -12.41 -14.05 -11.67
N VAL A 406 -11.64 -14.50 -10.68
CA VAL A 406 -11.17 -13.70 -9.55
C VAL A 406 -9.65 -13.54 -9.59
N VAL A 407 -9.14 -12.52 -8.91
CA VAL A 407 -7.71 -12.47 -8.55
C VAL A 407 -7.49 -13.37 -7.35
N TRP A 408 -6.67 -14.40 -7.48
CA TRP A 408 -6.20 -15.19 -6.34
C TRP A 408 -4.99 -14.52 -5.70
N GLN A 409 -5.08 -14.21 -4.41
CA GLN A 409 -4.02 -13.56 -3.66
C GLN A 409 -3.72 -14.35 -2.39
N CYS A 410 -2.44 -14.64 -2.13
CA CYS A 410 -2.03 -15.36 -0.94
C CYS A 410 -1.67 -14.36 0.18
N ASP A 411 -2.31 -14.51 1.35
CA ASP A 411 -1.94 -13.89 2.61
C ASP A 411 -1.31 -14.95 3.52
N PRO A 412 0.02 -15.17 3.41
CA PRO A 412 0.72 -16.18 4.19
C PRO A 412 0.97 -15.74 5.64
N MET A 413 0.43 -14.59 6.07
CA MET A 413 0.75 -13.99 7.36
C MET A 413 -0.28 -14.37 8.44
N HIS A 414 -1.56 -14.12 8.15
CA HIS A 414 -2.63 -14.26 9.15
C HIS A 414 -2.96 -15.72 9.49
N GLY A 415 -2.60 -16.66 8.63
CA GLY A 415 -2.69 -18.10 8.88
C GLY A 415 -1.69 -18.62 9.92
N ASN A 416 -0.55 -17.93 10.05
CA ASN A 416 0.66 -18.46 10.68
C ASN A 416 1.08 -17.70 11.95
N THR A 417 0.16 -16.98 12.58
CA THR A 417 0.43 -16.29 13.86
C THR A 417 0.46 -17.29 15.02
N ARG A 418 1.53 -17.23 15.81
CA ARG A 418 1.69 -17.96 17.08
C ARG A 418 2.00 -16.99 18.22
N SER A 419 1.99 -17.50 19.45
CA SER A 419 2.49 -16.79 20.63
C SER A 419 3.72 -17.49 21.18
N THR A 420 4.70 -16.72 21.63
CA THR A 420 5.86 -17.22 22.39
C THR A 420 5.43 -17.71 23.78
N PRO A 421 6.27 -18.44 24.51
CA PRO A 421 6.01 -18.80 25.92
C PRO A 421 5.76 -17.58 26.81
N THR A 422 6.35 -16.43 26.47
CA THR A 422 6.18 -15.13 27.16
C THR A 422 4.93 -14.36 26.71
N GLY A 423 4.11 -14.92 25.81
CA GLY A 423 2.85 -14.32 25.37
C GLY A 423 2.98 -13.25 24.27
N ILE A 424 4.19 -13.02 23.74
CA ILE A 424 4.44 -12.13 22.61
C ILE A 424 3.93 -12.82 21.35
N LYS A 425 3.19 -12.10 20.51
CA LYS A 425 2.79 -12.63 19.21
C LYS A 425 3.97 -12.59 18.26
N THR A 426 4.15 -13.64 17.48
CA THR A 426 5.13 -13.68 16.39
C THR A 426 4.59 -14.54 15.23
N ARG A 427 5.32 -14.57 14.13
CA ARG A 427 5.09 -15.48 13.00
C ARG A 427 6.41 -16.14 12.65
N SER A 428 6.37 -17.42 12.27
CA SER A 428 7.54 -18.08 11.72
C SER A 428 7.63 -17.76 10.22
N PHE A 429 8.75 -17.17 9.82
CA PHE A 429 9.06 -16.94 8.42
C PHE A 429 8.98 -18.23 7.59
N ASN A 430 9.43 -19.37 8.15
CA ASN A 430 9.37 -20.67 7.48
C ASN A 430 7.93 -21.09 7.17
N SER A 431 6.98 -20.85 8.08
CA SER A 431 5.55 -21.12 7.84
C SER A 431 4.99 -20.16 6.78
N ILE A 432 5.35 -18.87 6.83
CA ILE A 432 4.96 -17.87 5.84
C ILE A 432 5.44 -18.29 4.44
N PHE A 433 6.72 -18.64 4.32
CA PHE A 433 7.32 -19.14 3.09
C PHE A 433 6.60 -20.41 2.60
N SER A 434 6.37 -21.37 3.49
CA SER A 434 5.77 -22.66 3.14
C SER A 434 4.34 -22.50 2.60
N GLU A 435 3.53 -21.62 3.20
CA GLU A 435 2.18 -21.34 2.70
C GLU A 435 2.22 -20.69 1.30
N LEU A 436 3.10 -19.72 1.08
CA LEU A 436 3.24 -19.06 -0.21
C LEU A 436 3.75 -20.02 -1.30
N SER A 437 4.76 -20.82 -0.99
CA SER A 437 5.31 -21.85 -1.88
C SER A 437 4.26 -22.90 -2.26
N SER A 438 3.51 -23.38 -1.26
CA SER A 438 2.42 -24.35 -1.48
C SER A 438 1.30 -23.75 -2.33
N ALA A 439 0.92 -22.49 -2.09
CA ALA A 439 -0.10 -21.81 -2.89
C ALA A 439 0.30 -21.75 -4.38
N LEU A 440 1.55 -21.37 -4.67
CA LEU A 440 2.09 -21.35 -6.03
C LEU A 440 2.03 -22.73 -6.71
N LYS A 441 2.44 -23.79 -5.98
CA LYS A 441 2.38 -25.18 -6.45
C LYS A 441 0.94 -25.62 -6.74
N ILE A 442 0.03 -25.45 -5.79
CA ILE A 442 -1.39 -25.88 -5.91
C ILE A 442 -2.08 -25.15 -7.05
N HIS A 443 -1.83 -23.85 -7.24
CA HIS A 443 -2.39 -23.12 -8.36
C HIS A 443 -1.98 -23.75 -9.70
N ARG A 444 -0.70 -24.10 -9.86
CA ARG A 444 -0.16 -24.79 -11.05
C ARG A 444 -0.81 -26.15 -11.26
N GLU A 445 -0.91 -26.97 -10.21
CA GLU A 445 -1.54 -28.31 -10.25
C GLU A 445 -3.01 -28.26 -10.68
N HIS A 446 -3.73 -27.23 -10.22
CA HIS A 446 -5.13 -27.01 -10.58
C HIS A 446 -5.32 -26.22 -11.88
N GLY A 447 -4.27 -25.95 -12.68
CA GLY A 447 -4.41 -25.18 -13.92
C GLY A 447 -4.97 -23.78 -13.70
N SER A 448 -4.55 -23.13 -12.63
CA SER A 448 -4.83 -21.74 -12.27
C SER A 448 -3.49 -21.02 -12.01
N PHE A 449 -3.51 -19.75 -11.64
CA PHE A 449 -2.29 -19.05 -11.24
C PHE A 449 -2.57 -18.23 -9.99
N LEU A 450 -1.55 -18.14 -9.14
CA LEU A 450 -1.53 -17.17 -8.07
C LEU A 450 -1.35 -15.78 -8.69
N GLY A 451 -2.34 -14.91 -8.51
CA GLY A 451 -2.38 -13.57 -9.08
C GLY A 451 -1.71 -12.52 -8.20
N GLY A 452 -1.35 -12.83 -6.95
CA GLY A 452 -0.66 -11.89 -6.08
C GLY A 452 -0.34 -12.39 -4.67
N MET A 453 0.28 -11.52 -3.87
CA MET A 453 0.53 -11.71 -2.44
C MET A 453 0.03 -10.51 -1.62
N HIS A 454 -0.39 -10.77 -0.37
CA HIS A 454 -0.83 -9.78 0.62
C HIS A 454 0.02 -9.91 1.88
N LEU A 455 0.90 -8.95 2.12
CA LEU A 455 1.88 -9.00 3.20
C LEU A 455 1.63 -7.89 4.25
N GLU A 456 2.01 -8.20 5.49
CA GLU A 456 2.20 -7.19 6.52
C GLU A 456 3.70 -6.99 6.68
N LEU A 457 4.20 -5.81 6.32
CA LEU A 457 5.62 -5.50 6.21
C LEU A 457 5.92 -4.06 6.61
N THR A 458 7.17 -3.80 6.97
CA THR A 458 7.72 -2.45 7.16
C THR A 458 9.13 -2.38 6.59
N GLY A 459 9.52 -1.20 6.11
CA GLY A 459 10.91 -0.92 5.71
C GLY A 459 11.85 -0.73 6.91
N ASP A 460 11.32 -0.70 8.14
CA ASP A 460 12.11 -0.60 9.35
C ASP A 460 12.81 -1.94 9.70
N ALA A 461 13.97 -1.87 10.35
CA ALA A 461 14.73 -3.03 10.82
C ALA A 461 14.14 -3.68 12.08
N VAL A 462 12.88 -4.14 12.01
CA VAL A 462 12.14 -4.71 13.15
C VAL A 462 12.48 -6.18 13.41
N THR A 463 12.33 -6.62 14.66
CA THR A 463 12.39 -8.04 15.06
C THR A 463 11.01 -8.53 15.49
N GLU A 464 10.11 -8.68 14.52
CA GLU A 464 8.71 -9.03 14.78
C GLU A 464 8.38 -10.49 14.37
N CYS A 465 8.93 -10.96 13.24
CA CYS A 465 8.80 -12.35 12.79
C CYS A 465 10.11 -13.13 13.02
N THR A 466 10.00 -14.33 13.58
CA THR A 466 11.13 -15.28 13.75
C THR A 466 11.53 -15.96 12.44
N GLY A 467 12.77 -16.41 12.32
CA GLY A 467 13.32 -17.09 11.15
C GLY A 467 13.83 -16.12 10.07
N GLY A 468 13.76 -16.55 8.82
CA GLY A 468 14.44 -15.89 7.70
C GLY A 468 15.94 -16.20 7.73
N SER A 469 16.71 -15.69 6.77
CA SER A 469 18.16 -15.94 6.74
C SER A 469 18.93 -15.30 7.91
N GLU A 470 18.34 -14.33 8.62
CA GLU A 470 18.91 -13.79 9.87
C GLU A 470 18.80 -14.76 11.05
N GLY A 471 17.96 -15.80 10.94
CA GLY A 471 17.82 -16.80 12.00
C GLY A 471 17.20 -16.28 13.28
N LEU A 472 16.34 -15.24 13.22
CA LEU A 472 15.74 -14.60 14.39
C LEU A 472 14.98 -15.62 15.26
N VAL A 473 15.29 -15.65 16.55
CA VAL A 473 14.62 -16.52 17.55
C VAL A 473 13.64 -15.72 18.43
N ASP A 474 12.91 -16.42 19.32
CA ASP A 474 11.91 -15.79 20.19
C ASP A 474 12.52 -14.72 21.11
N GLU A 475 13.77 -14.90 21.51
CA GLU A 475 14.54 -14.01 22.37
C GLU A 475 14.86 -12.66 21.68
N ASP A 476 15.10 -12.69 20.38
CA ASP A 476 15.44 -11.52 19.57
C ASP A 476 14.27 -10.57 19.35
N LEU A 477 13.04 -11.02 19.57
CA LEU A 477 11.85 -10.19 19.40
C LEU A 477 11.92 -8.92 20.25
N SER A 478 12.51 -9.01 21.44
CA SER A 478 12.63 -7.86 22.35
C SER A 478 13.56 -6.74 21.83
N LEU A 479 14.40 -7.01 20.83
CA LEU A 479 15.38 -6.04 20.30
C LEU A 479 14.71 -4.86 19.60
N ASN A 480 13.69 -5.10 18.77
CA ASN A 480 13.00 -4.04 18.02
C ASN A 480 11.58 -4.42 17.59
N TYR A 481 10.73 -4.82 18.55
CA TYR A 481 9.30 -5.06 18.33
C TYR A 481 8.50 -3.76 18.42
N THR A 482 7.99 -3.25 17.29
CA THR A 482 7.39 -1.90 17.23
C THR A 482 5.91 -1.87 16.88
N THR A 483 5.36 -2.98 16.39
CA THR A 483 3.92 -3.12 16.11
C THR A 483 3.09 -3.21 17.40
N TYR A 484 1.95 -2.52 17.42
CA TYR A 484 0.92 -2.68 18.45
C TYR A 484 -0.11 -3.76 18.11
N CYS A 485 0.13 -4.50 17.03
CA CYS A 485 -0.85 -5.34 16.40
C CYS A 485 -0.34 -6.74 16.15
N ASP A 486 -0.25 -7.14 14.88
CA ASP A 486 0.36 -8.40 14.49
C ASP A 486 1.77 -8.13 13.92
N PRO A 487 2.68 -9.12 14.03
CA PRO A 487 4.08 -9.01 13.64
C PRO A 487 4.29 -8.84 12.13
N ARG A 488 5.06 -7.84 11.72
CA ARG A 488 5.37 -7.55 10.32
C ARG A 488 6.67 -8.21 9.88
N LEU A 489 6.81 -8.44 8.59
CA LEU A 489 8.11 -8.74 7.98
C LEU A 489 8.97 -7.48 7.97
N ASN A 490 10.26 -7.65 8.27
CA ASN A 490 11.26 -6.60 8.02
C ASN A 490 11.65 -6.54 6.53
N GLU A 491 12.46 -5.54 6.14
CA GLU A 491 12.93 -5.34 4.75
C GLU A 491 13.52 -6.64 4.16
N LYS A 492 14.40 -7.33 4.90
CA LYS A 492 15.08 -8.54 4.46
C LYS A 492 14.11 -9.69 4.17
N GLN A 493 13.28 -10.01 5.16
CA GLN A 493 12.30 -11.10 5.06
C GLN A 493 11.27 -10.84 3.94
N ALA A 494 10.88 -9.58 3.73
CA ALA A 494 9.97 -9.21 2.65
C ALA A 494 10.62 -9.45 1.27
N LEU A 495 11.88 -9.05 1.08
CA LEU A 495 12.62 -9.28 -0.17
C LEU A 495 12.83 -10.78 -0.45
N GLU A 496 13.14 -11.56 0.57
CA GLU A 496 13.25 -13.02 0.50
C GLU A 496 12.00 -13.68 -0.10
N LEU A 497 10.79 -13.25 0.30
CA LEU A 497 9.54 -13.74 -0.31
C LEU A 497 9.37 -13.27 -1.75
N ALA A 498 9.80 -12.05 -2.10
CA ALA A 498 9.79 -11.61 -3.49
C ALA A 498 10.70 -12.50 -4.37
N PHE A 499 11.88 -12.88 -3.86
CA PHE A 499 12.78 -13.81 -4.54
C PHE A 499 12.20 -15.22 -4.69
N LEU A 500 11.45 -15.72 -3.70
CA LEU A 500 10.73 -17.00 -3.82
C LEU A 500 9.78 -16.97 -5.03
N VAL A 501 8.94 -15.93 -5.12
CA VAL A 501 7.97 -15.80 -6.21
C VAL A 501 8.69 -15.62 -7.54
N ALA A 502 9.75 -14.81 -7.58
CA ALA A 502 10.59 -14.64 -8.76
C ALA A 502 11.18 -15.98 -9.25
N GLY A 503 11.72 -16.80 -8.35
CA GLY A 503 12.27 -18.12 -8.65
C GLY A 503 11.21 -19.08 -9.21
N HIS A 504 9.99 -19.07 -8.65
CA HIS A 504 8.89 -19.91 -9.14
C HIS A 504 8.55 -19.69 -10.61
N TYR A 505 8.58 -18.43 -11.08
CA TYR A 505 8.25 -18.08 -12.46
C TYR A 505 9.41 -18.24 -13.45
N ARG A 506 10.67 -18.11 -13.03
CA ARG A 506 11.83 -18.26 -13.93
C ARG A 506 12.22 -19.70 -14.27
N ALA A 507 11.60 -20.71 -13.64
CA ALA A 507 12.02 -22.12 -13.75
C ALA A 507 13.52 -22.34 -13.45
N ASP A 508 14.11 -21.47 -12.64
CA ASP A 508 15.52 -21.53 -12.26
C ASP A 508 15.61 -21.97 -10.79
N GLU A 509 15.94 -23.24 -10.58
CA GLU A 509 16.11 -23.82 -9.23
C GLU A 509 17.19 -23.08 -8.42
N LYS A 510 18.14 -22.37 -9.07
CA LYS A 510 19.19 -21.59 -8.39
C LYS A 510 18.67 -20.29 -7.75
N LEU A 511 17.47 -19.83 -8.12
CA LEU A 511 16.80 -18.67 -7.49
C LEU A 511 15.92 -19.08 -6.28
N LEU A 512 15.64 -20.37 -6.10
CA LEU A 512 14.97 -20.91 -4.91
C LEU A 512 16.00 -21.01 -3.77
N TRP A 513 16.18 -19.89 -3.09
CA TRP A 513 17.23 -19.64 -2.08
C TRP A 513 17.06 -20.39 -0.75
N TRP A 514 15.92 -21.07 -0.51
CA TRP A 514 15.66 -21.75 0.76
C TRP A 514 15.22 -23.19 0.55
N ASN A 515 16.04 -24.11 1.03
CA ASN A 515 15.68 -25.51 1.20
C ASN A 515 15.49 -25.76 2.71
N PRO A 516 14.29 -26.11 3.19
CA PRO A 516 14.03 -26.34 4.62
C PRO A 516 14.94 -27.40 5.26
N SER A 517 15.58 -28.26 4.46
CA SER A 517 16.58 -29.24 4.92
C SER A 517 17.94 -28.66 5.32
N GLN A 518 18.19 -27.37 5.08
CA GLN A 518 19.43 -26.68 5.49
C GLN A 518 19.32 -25.93 6.83
N ALA A 519 18.16 -25.97 7.49
CA ALA A 519 18.04 -25.54 8.89
C ALA A 519 18.75 -26.56 9.81
N SER A 520 19.39 -26.08 10.88
CA SER A 520 20.17 -26.93 11.79
C SER A 520 19.32 -28.10 12.33
N PRO A 521 19.87 -29.33 12.46
CA PRO A 521 19.07 -30.54 12.71
C PRO A 521 18.44 -30.65 14.10
N GLU A 522 18.53 -29.66 14.98
CA GLU A 522 18.20 -29.85 16.40
C GLU A 522 16.72 -29.63 16.78
N VAL A 523 15.83 -29.30 15.84
CA VAL A 523 14.39 -29.15 16.15
C VAL A 523 13.50 -29.69 15.02
N VAL A 524 13.58 -30.99 14.72
CA VAL A 524 12.51 -31.68 13.96
C VAL A 524 12.20 -33.02 14.62
N ASN A 525 11.00 -33.10 15.22
CA ASN A 525 10.45 -34.31 15.82
C ASN A 525 9.98 -35.27 14.69
N PRO A 526 10.36 -36.56 14.66
CA PRO A 526 10.15 -37.41 13.48
C PRO A 526 8.77 -38.08 13.51
N PHE A 527 7.80 -37.50 12.81
CA PHE A 527 6.61 -38.22 12.35
C PHE A 527 6.25 -37.74 10.94
N MET A 528 6.89 -38.34 9.94
CA MET A 528 6.33 -38.67 8.60
C MET A 528 7.48 -38.99 7.64
N THR A 529 7.89 -40.25 7.63
CA THR A 529 8.47 -40.88 6.45
C THR A 529 7.75 -42.21 6.28
N ARG A 530 6.78 -42.26 5.36
CA ARG A 530 6.29 -43.52 4.81
C ARG A 530 6.76 -43.61 3.37
N GLU A 531 7.61 -44.61 3.16
CA GLU A 531 8.16 -45.06 1.89
C GLU A 531 7.05 -45.43 0.91
N ILE A 532 7.17 -44.98 -0.33
CA ILE A 532 6.41 -45.49 -1.46
C ILE A 532 7.16 -46.73 -1.96
N SER A 533 6.61 -47.91 -1.66
CA SER A 533 7.06 -49.19 -2.19
C SER A 533 6.55 -49.39 -3.62
N THR A 534 7.46 -49.64 -4.55
CA THR A 534 7.19 -50.11 -5.90
C THR A 534 6.77 -51.58 -5.89
N THR A 535 5.63 -51.90 -6.51
CA THR A 535 5.36 -53.27 -7.00
C THR A 535 4.80 -53.23 -8.41
N SER A 536 5.32 -54.15 -9.22
CA SER A 536 5.14 -54.36 -10.65
C SER A 536 3.87 -55.16 -10.99
N SER A 537 3.22 -54.86 -12.12
CA SER A 537 2.82 -55.86 -13.14
C SER A 537 2.01 -55.25 -14.29
N GLY A 538 2.32 -55.65 -15.54
CA GLY A 538 1.36 -55.69 -16.66
C GLY A 538 1.53 -54.72 -17.84
N TRP A 539 2.36 -55.10 -18.82
CA TRP A 539 2.41 -54.62 -20.23
C TRP A 539 1.17 -55.13 -21.06
N PRO A 540 0.87 -54.71 -22.33
CA PRO A 540 1.84 -54.30 -23.37
C PRO A 540 1.51 -53.20 -24.42
N GLU A 541 2.60 -52.78 -25.07
CA GLU A 541 2.80 -52.39 -26.49
C GLU A 541 2.16 -51.12 -27.10
N LEU A 542 3.02 -50.18 -27.57
CA LEU A 542 3.37 -50.03 -29.00
C LEU A 542 4.39 -48.88 -29.26
N LEU A 543 5.49 -49.26 -29.94
CA LEU A 543 6.24 -48.53 -30.99
C LEU A 543 7.31 -47.43 -30.69
N LYS A 544 8.58 -47.88 -30.87
CA LYS A 544 9.67 -47.34 -31.74
C LYS A 544 10.35 -45.98 -31.44
N PHE A 545 11.53 -46.06 -30.78
CA PHE A 545 12.91 -45.65 -31.17
C PHE A 545 13.17 -44.76 -32.43
N PRO A 546 14.39 -44.14 -32.65
CA PRO A 546 15.64 -44.06 -31.81
C PRO A 546 16.53 -42.75 -31.93
N TYR A 547 17.68 -42.79 -31.21
CA TYR A 547 18.99 -42.10 -31.42
C TYR A 547 19.20 -40.68 -30.80
N VAL A 548 20.34 -40.28 -30.17
CA VAL A 548 21.79 -40.62 -30.31
C VAL A 548 22.56 -40.48 -28.97
N HIS A 549 23.59 -41.31 -28.77
CA HIS A 549 24.61 -41.34 -27.70
C HIS A 549 25.77 -40.33 -27.87
N LEU A 550 26.45 -39.94 -26.78
CA LEU A 550 27.93 -39.80 -26.72
C LEU A 550 28.52 -39.84 -25.28
N ILE A 551 29.08 -41.02 -24.97
CA ILE A 551 30.25 -41.47 -24.16
C ILE A 551 31.21 -40.38 -23.61
N CYS A 552 31.44 -40.25 -22.27
CA CYS A 552 32.46 -40.88 -21.35
C CYS A 552 33.78 -40.04 -21.22
N PRO A 553 34.70 -40.19 -20.22
CA PRO A 553 34.79 -41.20 -19.14
C PRO A 553 35.27 -40.77 -17.71
N CYS A 554 34.93 -41.65 -16.74
CA CYS A 554 35.68 -42.23 -15.60
C CYS A 554 36.68 -41.42 -14.73
N TYR A 555 36.57 -41.58 -13.40
CA TYR A 555 37.68 -41.97 -12.50
C TYR A 555 37.19 -42.79 -11.29
N HIS A 556 37.90 -43.89 -11.02
CA HIS A 556 37.76 -44.81 -9.89
C HIS A 556 38.55 -44.33 -8.67
N HIS A 557 38.06 -44.61 -7.46
CA HIS A 557 38.88 -45.26 -6.42
C HIS A 557 37.99 -45.93 -5.36
N ALA A 558 38.25 -47.21 -5.13
CA ALA A 558 37.71 -48.01 -4.04
C ALA A 558 38.72 -48.05 -2.88
N SER A 559 38.22 -48.20 -1.65
CA SER A 559 38.90 -48.98 -0.61
C SER A 559 37.89 -49.50 0.43
N GLN A 560 38.15 -50.71 0.88
CA GLN A 560 37.34 -51.59 1.73
C GLN A 560 37.56 -51.26 3.22
N HIS A 561 36.62 -51.66 4.11
CA HIS A 561 36.93 -52.51 5.28
C HIS A 561 35.67 -52.90 6.11
N SER A 562 35.50 -54.23 6.21
CA SER A 562 35.19 -55.06 7.39
C SER A 562 34.06 -54.74 8.39
N ALA A 563 33.08 -55.65 8.35
CA ALA A 563 32.27 -56.26 9.42
C ALA A 563 32.57 -56.01 10.91
N ALA A 564 31.50 -55.87 11.70
CA ALA A 564 31.26 -56.64 12.94
C ALA A 564 29.80 -56.46 13.45
N THR A 565 29.05 -57.56 13.55
CA THR A 565 27.88 -57.74 14.44
C THR A 565 28.35 -58.10 15.85
N PRO A 566 27.53 -57.88 16.90
CA PRO A 566 26.84 -59.06 17.46
C PRO A 566 25.40 -58.83 17.97
N HIS A 567 24.72 -59.98 18.05
CA HIS A 567 23.41 -60.31 18.61
C HIS A 567 23.06 -59.68 19.98
N SER A 568 21.76 -59.47 20.24
CA SER A 568 20.93 -60.48 20.96
C SER A 568 19.63 -59.90 21.56
N THR A 569 18.59 -60.75 21.52
CA THR A 569 17.45 -60.90 22.46
C THR A 569 16.25 -59.94 22.43
N TYR A 570 15.16 -60.47 21.87
CA TYR A 570 13.75 -60.21 22.23
C TYR A 570 13.43 -60.70 23.66
N PRO A 571 12.32 -60.25 24.28
CA PRO A 571 11.07 -61.01 24.15
C PRO A 571 9.83 -60.15 23.85
N SER A 572 8.90 -60.79 23.13
CA SER A 572 7.57 -60.29 22.81
C SER A 572 6.62 -60.34 24.01
N THR A 573 5.66 -59.41 24.07
CA THR A 573 4.36 -59.68 24.69
C THR A 573 3.23 -59.04 23.88
N LYS A 574 2.11 -59.77 23.87
CA LYS A 574 0.95 -59.73 22.98
C LYS A 574 -0.12 -58.67 23.37
N ILE A 575 -0.71 -58.07 22.32
CA ILE A 575 -2.16 -57.99 21.98
C ILE A 575 -3.15 -57.11 22.81
N MET A 576 -3.91 -56.34 22.02
CA MET A 576 -5.29 -55.78 22.15
C MET A 576 -5.56 -54.49 22.95
N GLY A 577 -6.30 -53.59 22.30
CA GLY A 577 -7.06 -52.53 22.98
C GLY A 577 -7.43 -51.34 22.11
N SER A 578 -8.41 -51.49 21.22
CA SER A 578 -9.13 -50.38 20.60
C SER A 578 -9.90 -49.57 21.66
N SER A 579 -9.73 -48.26 21.71
CA SER A 579 -10.72 -47.34 22.31
C SER A 579 -10.53 -45.92 21.80
N ALA A 580 -11.55 -45.44 21.11
CA ALA A 580 -11.76 -44.04 20.82
C ALA A 580 -12.01 -43.26 22.12
N SER A 581 -11.41 -42.08 22.29
CA SER A 581 -12.06 -40.98 23.02
C SER A 581 -11.34 -39.62 22.90
N LYS A 582 -12.17 -38.63 22.52
CA LYS A 582 -12.31 -37.29 23.12
C LYS A 582 -11.23 -36.23 22.91
N GLY A 583 -11.64 -35.28 22.04
CA GLY A 583 -11.38 -33.84 22.02
C GLY A 583 -10.47 -33.25 23.09
N ALA A 584 -9.35 -32.71 22.64
CA ALA A 584 -8.52 -31.79 23.40
C ALA A 584 -9.16 -30.40 23.42
N LYS A 585 -9.40 -29.93 24.65
CA LYS A 585 -9.95 -28.63 25.03
C LYS A 585 -9.07 -27.47 24.55
N ALA A 586 -9.74 -26.34 24.37
CA ALA A 586 -9.17 -25.02 24.12
C ALA A 586 -7.97 -24.71 25.04
N ALA A 587 -6.89 -24.23 24.43
CA ALA A 587 -5.77 -23.63 25.14
C ALA A 587 -6.27 -22.42 25.93
N GLY A 588 -5.95 -22.40 27.22
CA GLY A 588 -6.30 -21.32 28.15
C GLY A 588 -5.73 -19.97 27.70
N SER A 589 -6.48 -18.92 27.99
CA SER A 589 -6.13 -17.52 27.74
C SER A 589 -4.88 -17.12 28.54
N ALA A 590 -3.69 -17.25 27.94
CA ALA A 590 -2.51 -16.53 28.41
C ALA A 590 -2.75 -15.02 28.22
N ALA A 591 -2.42 -14.22 29.24
CA ALA A 591 -2.51 -12.77 29.18
C ALA A 591 -1.62 -12.25 28.04
N ARG A 592 -2.17 -11.37 27.19
CA ARG A 592 -1.45 -10.78 26.07
C ARG A 592 -0.38 -9.84 26.63
N GLN A 593 0.88 -10.10 26.34
CA GLN A 593 1.97 -9.21 26.70
C GLN A 593 2.66 -8.75 25.42
N TYR A 594 2.62 -7.44 25.20
CA TYR A 594 3.56 -6.75 24.32
C TYR A 594 4.74 -6.33 25.20
N PRO A 595 5.99 -6.35 24.70
CA PRO A 595 7.14 -5.89 25.46
C PRO A 595 6.85 -4.50 26.06
N THR A 596 7.04 -4.35 27.36
CA THR A 596 6.79 -3.08 28.05
C THR A 596 7.91 -2.13 27.64
N ARG A 597 7.57 -1.04 26.95
CA ARG A 597 8.55 -0.01 26.60
C ARG A 597 9.06 0.64 27.89
N ALA A 598 10.36 0.57 28.13
CA ALA A 598 10.97 1.38 29.17
C ALA A 598 10.88 2.87 28.75
N PRO A 599 10.43 3.77 29.64
CA PRO A 599 10.49 5.20 29.35
C PRO A 599 11.96 5.59 29.12
N THR A 600 12.18 6.46 28.13
CA THR A 600 13.48 7.10 27.89
C THR A 600 13.98 7.72 29.20
N SER A 601 15.10 7.22 29.71
CA SER A 601 15.75 7.71 30.92
C SER A 601 16.25 9.13 30.70
N THR A 602 15.49 10.12 31.16
CA THR A 602 16.03 11.45 31.44
C THR A 602 16.87 11.36 32.71
N THR A 603 18.16 11.63 32.59
CA THR A 603 19.12 11.75 33.69
C THR A 603 18.61 12.82 34.67
N GLN A 604 18.19 12.39 35.85
CA GLN A 604 17.81 13.27 36.95
C GLN A 604 19.04 14.00 37.50
N ARG A 605 18.96 15.33 37.57
CA ARG A 605 19.84 16.15 38.42
C ARG A 605 19.03 16.64 39.63
N ALA A 606 19.68 16.67 40.80
CA ALA A 606 19.07 16.80 42.12
C ALA A 606 18.27 18.09 42.37
N ARG A 607 17.25 17.94 43.24
CA ARG A 607 16.25 18.95 43.65
C ARG A 607 16.81 19.88 44.74
N ALA A 608 16.50 21.18 44.65
CA ALA A 608 16.64 22.17 45.73
C ALA A 608 15.26 22.50 46.36
N PRO A 609 15.20 22.95 47.63
CA PRO A 609 13.98 22.90 48.44
C PRO A 609 13.01 24.08 48.24
N SER A 610 11.75 23.80 48.58
CA SER A 610 10.52 24.59 48.38
C SER A 610 10.26 25.66 49.46
N ALA A 611 9.54 26.73 49.08
CA ALA A 611 8.96 27.75 49.97
C ALA A 611 7.41 27.78 49.88
N PRO A 612 6.68 28.34 50.87
CA PRO A 612 5.38 27.82 51.32
C PRO A 612 4.12 28.52 50.77
N THR A 613 2.99 27.86 51.04
CA THR A 613 1.61 28.04 50.57
C THR A 613 0.84 29.19 51.26
N GLN A 614 -0.09 29.85 50.55
CA GLN A 614 -1.22 30.59 51.16
C GLN A 614 -2.56 30.35 50.41
N ALA A 615 -3.65 30.49 51.18
CA ALA A 615 -5.01 29.95 51.00
C ALA A 615 -6.01 30.93 50.29
N PRO A 616 -7.24 30.50 49.95
CA PRO A 616 -8.09 31.11 48.90
C PRO A 616 -9.23 32.02 49.43
N THR A 617 -9.73 32.93 48.59
CA THR A 617 -11.02 33.61 48.80
C THR A 617 -11.86 33.73 47.52
N ARG A 618 -13.17 33.49 47.67
CA ARG A 618 -14.24 33.47 46.66
C ARG A 618 -14.64 34.89 46.23
N GLY A 619 -15.03 35.04 44.95
CA GLY A 619 -15.38 36.33 44.31
C GLY A 619 -16.83 36.78 44.46
N PRO A 620 -17.27 37.73 43.61
CA PRO A 620 -18.65 37.80 43.16
C PRO A 620 -18.80 37.93 41.63
N THR A 621 -19.96 37.51 41.12
CA THR A 621 -20.44 37.59 39.73
C THR A 621 -21.35 38.81 39.56
N VAL A 622 -21.30 39.56 38.44
CA VAL A 622 -22.44 40.20 37.70
C VAL A 622 -21.96 40.76 36.33
N TYR A 623 -22.79 40.58 35.29
CA TYR A 623 -22.69 41.02 33.87
C TYR A 623 -23.23 42.47 33.63
N PRO A 624 -23.34 43.03 32.41
CA PRO A 624 -22.36 43.28 31.34
C PRO A 624 -22.34 44.78 30.89
N GLU A 625 -21.44 45.10 29.94
CA GLU A 625 -21.53 46.13 28.87
C GLU A 625 -20.62 47.38 28.92
N LYS A 626 -20.04 47.63 27.73
CA LYS A 626 -19.39 48.82 27.14
C LYS A 626 -17.86 48.96 27.24
N LEU A 627 -17.26 48.73 26.07
CA LEU A 627 -15.89 49.01 25.64
C LEU A 627 -15.35 50.37 26.11
N ARG A 628 -14.16 50.36 26.72
CA ARG A 628 -12.99 51.18 26.34
C ARG A 628 -11.74 50.77 27.13
N ASP A 629 -10.64 50.67 26.39
CA ASP A 629 -9.24 50.80 26.83
C ASP A 629 -8.66 49.72 27.76
N ALA A 630 -8.21 48.61 27.17
CA ALA A 630 -7.31 47.66 27.81
C ALA A 630 -5.84 48.09 27.60
N VAL A 631 -5.21 48.60 28.66
CA VAL A 631 -3.76 48.77 28.78
C VAL A 631 -3.22 47.70 29.73
N LEU A 632 -2.44 46.79 29.15
CA LEU A 632 -1.25 46.08 29.67
C LEU A 632 -1.27 45.54 31.11
N THR A 633 -1.46 44.22 31.25
CA THR A 633 -0.77 43.42 32.28
C THR A 633 -0.01 42.26 31.61
N SER A 634 1.31 42.26 31.81
CA SER A 634 2.30 41.45 31.11
C SER A 634 2.51 40.11 31.82
N ASN A 635 2.30 39.00 31.11
CA ASN A 635 2.64 37.64 31.58
C ASN A 635 4.11 37.34 31.21
N PRO A 636 4.96 36.77 32.09
CA PRO A 636 6.41 36.57 31.83
C PRO A 636 6.76 35.70 30.60
N ALA A 637 5.80 35.06 29.93
CA ALA A 637 6.01 34.39 28.65
C ALA A 637 6.16 35.37 27.46
N VAL A 638 5.64 36.61 27.56
CA VAL A 638 5.72 37.62 26.47
C VAL A 638 7.10 38.30 26.41
N LEU A 639 7.92 38.18 27.47
CA LEU A 639 9.23 38.83 27.56
C LEU A 639 10.39 38.00 26.98
N GLN A 640 10.14 36.76 26.54
CA GLN A 640 11.16 35.91 25.92
C GLN A 640 11.24 36.06 24.40
N ASP A 641 10.13 36.38 23.74
CA ASP A 641 10.08 36.63 22.28
C ASP A 641 10.61 38.02 21.88
N ALA A 642 10.72 38.95 22.83
CA ALA A 642 11.16 40.32 22.60
C ALA A 642 12.70 40.52 22.64
N ARG A 643 13.50 39.44 22.74
CA ARG A 643 14.98 39.53 22.73
C ARG A 643 15.62 39.27 21.38
N ASP A 644 14.84 38.97 20.35
CA ASP A 644 15.34 38.94 18.98
C ASP A 644 15.04 40.29 18.28
N PRO A 645 16.03 41.19 18.15
CA PRO A 645 15.84 42.48 17.48
C PRO A 645 15.50 42.32 15.99
N ALA A 646 15.84 41.19 15.36
CA ALA A 646 15.45 40.90 13.98
C ALA A 646 13.98 40.45 13.89
N PHE A 647 13.45 39.74 14.89
CA PHE A 647 12.04 39.35 14.94
C PHE A 647 11.13 40.55 15.26
N ALA A 648 11.51 41.39 16.22
CA ALA A 648 10.76 42.60 16.57
C ALA A 648 10.70 43.62 15.41
N SER A 649 11.79 43.74 14.63
CA SER A 649 11.83 44.55 13.40
C SER A 649 10.94 43.99 12.27
N ARG A 650 10.69 42.68 12.25
CA ARG A 650 9.80 42.04 11.26
C ARG A 650 8.33 42.15 11.66
N LEU A 651 8.04 42.13 12.96
CA LEU A 651 6.67 42.30 13.46
C LEU A 651 6.16 43.74 13.27
N SER A 652 7.04 44.74 13.41
CA SER A 652 6.68 46.15 13.20
C SER A 652 6.51 46.54 11.72
N SER A 653 7.01 45.72 10.79
CA SER A 653 6.81 45.89 9.34
C SER A 653 5.60 45.14 8.80
N LEU A 654 5.05 44.18 9.55
CA LEU A 654 3.78 43.52 9.26
C LEU A 654 2.64 44.38 9.81
N GLY A 655 2.21 45.37 9.03
CA GLY A 655 1.01 46.16 9.32
C GLY A 655 -0.24 45.28 9.52
N ALA A 656 -1.29 45.87 10.10
CA ALA A 656 -2.54 45.16 10.43
C ALA A 656 -3.06 44.30 9.26
N VAL A 657 -3.34 43.04 9.55
CA VAL A 657 -3.81 42.03 8.59
C VAL A 657 -5.13 42.50 7.96
N GLN A 658 -5.14 42.65 6.63
CA GLN A 658 -6.36 42.91 5.87
C GLN A 658 -7.17 41.62 5.73
N PRO A 659 -8.48 41.60 6.09
CA PRO A 659 -9.31 40.41 5.94
C PRO A 659 -9.57 40.10 4.46
N ASN A 660 -9.51 38.82 4.13
CA ASN A 660 -9.74 38.26 2.81
C ASN A 660 -11.14 38.64 2.28
N PRO A 661 -11.31 39.11 1.02
CA PRO A 661 -12.62 39.53 0.53
C PRO A 661 -13.58 38.33 0.44
N HIS A 662 -14.61 38.33 1.30
CA HIS A 662 -15.71 37.38 1.23
C HIS A 662 -16.78 37.88 0.26
N PHE A 663 -17.07 37.09 -0.79
CA PHE A 663 -18.14 37.35 -1.76
C PHE A 663 -19.56 37.03 -1.24
N SER A 664 -19.87 37.44 0.00
CA SER A 664 -21.20 37.25 0.57
C SER A 664 -22.15 38.39 0.15
N PRO A 665 -23.37 38.10 -0.36
CA PRO A 665 -24.39 39.12 -0.67
C PRO A 665 -24.89 39.91 0.55
N SER A 666 -24.58 39.48 1.77
CA SER A 666 -24.99 40.13 3.02
C SER A 666 -23.86 40.88 3.73
N SER A 667 -22.70 41.06 3.08
CA SER A 667 -21.55 41.72 3.70
C SER A 667 -21.77 43.23 3.81
N GLN A 668 -21.59 43.79 5.00
CA GLN A 668 -21.63 45.25 5.24
C GLN A 668 -20.21 45.88 5.23
N SER A 669 -19.20 45.19 4.68
CA SER A 669 -17.82 45.68 4.67
C SER A 669 -17.62 46.87 3.73
N GLN A 670 -16.85 47.85 4.18
CA GLN A 670 -16.52 49.07 3.42
C GLN A 670 -15.53 48.79 2.27
N PHE A 671 -14.94 47.59 2.22
CA PHE A 671 -13.96 47.15 1.22
C PHE A 671 -14.54 46.14 0.21
N ASP A 672 -15.87 46.09 0.05
CA ASP A 672 -16.51 45.25 -0.96
C ASP A 672 -16.21 45.77 -2.39
N PRO A 673 -15.54 44.98 -3.25
CA PRO A 673 -15.24 45.38 -4.62
C PRO A 673 -16.48 45.63 -5.50
N ARG A 674 -17.68 45.15 -5.12
CA ARG A 674 -18.93 45.43 -5.85
C ARG A 674 -19.40 46.87 -5.70
N ARG A 675 -18.98 47.58 -4.65
CA ARG A 675 -19.34 48.98 -4.42
C ARG A 675 -18.60 49.96 -5.34
N ASN A 676 -17.46 49.55 -5.91
CA ASN A 676 -16.61 50.38 -6.77
C ASN A 676 -17.10 50.57 -8.21
N THR A 677 -18.37 50.24 -8.51
CA THR A 677 -18.98 50.48 -9.84
C THR A 677 -20.03 51.61 -9.84
N ALA A 678 -20.20 52.33 -8.74
CA ALA A 678 -21.10 53.49 -8.68
C ALA A 678 -20.43 54.75 -9.27
N LEU A 679 -21.12 55.38 -10.24
CA LEU A 679 -20.67 56.49 -11.09
C LEU A 679 -20.50 57.86 -10.39
N ASN A 680 -20.41 57.95 -9.07
CA ASN A 680 -20.24 59.23 -8.37
C ASN A 680 -19.40 59.07 -7.09
N LEU A 681 -18.12 59.44 -7.15
CA LEU A 681 -17.31 59.82 -5.99
C LEU A 681 -16.22 60.86 -6.40
N PRO A 682 -15.79 61.74 -5.45
CA PRO A 682 -15.08 63.00 -5.72
C PRO A 682 -13.63 62.84 -6.17
N SER A 683 -13.15 63.83 -6.92
CA SER A 683 -11.86 63.90 -7.62
C SER A 683 -10.58 63.98 -6.77
N ASP A 684 -10.58 63.63 -5.49
CA ASP A 684 -9.41 63.74 -4.61
C ASP A 684 -8.73 62.39 -4.36
N THR A 685 -8.26 61.72 -5.42
CA THR A 685 -7.22 60.68 -5.30
C THR A 685 -6.62 60.32 -6.67
N MET A 686 -5.99 61.29 -7.31
CA MET A 686 -5.08 61.03 -8.44
C MET A 686 -3.65 60.91 -7.90
N MET A 687 -2.99 59.81 -8.30
CA MET A 687 -1.56 59.47 -8.16
C MET A 687 -1.07 58.96 -6.79
N GLN A 688 -1.11 57.64 -6.64
CA GLN A 688 0.06 56.86 -6.22
C GLN A 688 0.02 55.51 -6.95
N ALA A 689 1.17 55.07 -7.43
CA ALA A 689 1.38 53.85 -8.22
C ALA A 689 0.64 52.63 -7.64
N PRO A 690 0.23 51.64 -8.47
CA PRO A 690 -0.45 50.45 -7.97
C PRO A 690 0.37 49.79 -6.84
N PRO A 691 -0.29 49.36 -5.75
CA PRO A 691 0.42 48.81 -4.60
C PRO A 691 1.23 47.60 -5.04
N GLN A 692 2.52 47.58 -4.67
CA GLN A 692 3.37 46.43 -4.88
C GLN A 692 2.72 45.21 -4.21
N SER A 693 2.63 44.11 -4.96
CA SER A 693 2.16 42.82 -4.47
C SER A 693 2.75 42.51 -3.08
N ALA A 694 1.88 42.12 -2.13
CA ALA A 694 2.29 41.66 -0.79
C ALA A 694 3.14 40.37 -0.84
N PHE A 695 3.22 39.73 -2.00
CA PHE A 695 4.15 38.65 -2.27
C PHE A 695 5.40 39.22 -2.96
N PRO A 696 6.61 38.91 -2.45
CA PRO A 696 7.85 39.34 -3.10
C PRO A 696 7.81 38.92 -4.57
N ASP A 697 8.21 39.81 -5.48
CA ASP A 697 8.38 39.48 -6.89
C ASP A 697 9.15 38.14 -6.96
N PRO A 698 8.64 37.09 -7.63
CA PRO A 698 9.32 35.80 -7.69
C PRO A 698 10.77 35.93 -8.19
N ARG A 699 11.08 36.98 -8.98
CA ARG A 699 12.44 37.33 -9.42
C ARG A 699 13.35 37.87 -8.31
N ASN A 700 12.78 38.34 -7.21
CA ASN A 700 13.47 38.85 -6.01
C ASN A 700 13.40 37.90 -4.81
N ASN A 701 12.67 36.79 -4.91
CA ASN A 701 12.64 35.77 -3.86
C ASN A 701 13.97 35.00 -3.85
N PRO A 702 14.78 35.07 -2.78
CA PRO A 702 16.10 34.43 -2.76
C PRO A 702 16.03 32.90 -2.92
N VAL A 703 14.97 32.25 -2.42
CA VAL A 703 14.77 30.80 -2.58
C VAL A 703 14.44 30.45 -4.02
N LEU A 704 13.54 31.20 -4.67
CA LEU A 704 13.22 30.98 -6.08
C LEU A 704 14.40 31.33 -7.00
N ARG A 705 15.18 32.36 -6.69
CA ARG A 705 16.43 32.68 -7.41
C ARG A 705 17.47 31.59 -7.28
N VAL A 706 17.62 30.99 -6.09
CA VAL A 706 18.53 29.86 -5.89
C VAL A 706 18.02 28.63 -6.64
N LEU A 707 16.72 28.36 -6.63
CA LEU A 707 16.11 27.25 -7.38
C LEU A 707 16.27 27.46 -8.90
N GLU A 708 16.00 28.65 -9.41
CA GLU A 708 16.16 29.00 -10.82
C GLU A 708 17.65 28.99 -11.24
N ALA A 709 18.56 29.45 -10.37
CA ALA A 709 19.99 29.35 -10.61
C ALA A 709 20.47 27.88 -10.64
N ARG A 710 19.95 27.03 -9.75
CA ARG A 710 20.21 25.58 -9.78
C ARG A 710 19.72 24.95 -11.07
N GLN A 711 18.49 25.25 -11.48
CA GLN A 711 17.94 24.75 -12.74
C GLN A 711 18.79 25.19 -13.94
N ARG A 712 19.15 26.48 -13.99
CA ARG A 712 19.99 27.01 -15.07
C ARG A 712 21.37 26.36 -15.14
N ILE A 713 21.99 26.09 -13.99
CA ILE A 713 23.29 25.39 -13.94
C ILE A 713 23.13 23.94 -14.39
N ALA A 714 22.05 23.26 -14.01
CA ALA A 714 21.75 21.90 -14.44
C ALA A 714 21.53 21.84 -15.97
N ASP A 715 20.72 22.76 -16.52
CA ASP A 715 20.46 22.83 -17.96
C ASP A 715 21.76 23.08 -18.75
N GLN A 716 22.62 23.99 -18.28
CA GLN A 716 23.93 24.26 -18.89
C GLN A 716 24.88 23.06 -18.82
N ALA A 717 24.88 22.32 -17.71
CA ALA A 717 25.66 21.09 -17.56
C ALA A 717 25.16 19.99 -18.50
N GLU A 718 23.85 19.87 -18.68
CA GLU A 718 23.24 18.89 -19.57
C GLU A 718 23.50 19.23 -21.05
N ASP A 719 23.38 20.50 -21.44
CA ASP A 719 23.73 20.95 -22.78
C ASP A 719 25.22 20.76 -23.09
N GLU A 720 26.11 21.02 -22.12
CA GLU A 720 27.54 20.76 -22.26
C GLU A 720 27.82 19.25 -22.42
N LEU A 721 27.07 18.40 -21.73
CA LEU A 721 27.17 16.94 -21.86
C LEU A 721 26.74 16.44 -23.25
N ARG A 722 25.73 17.08 -23.87
CA ARG A 722 25.26 16.75 -25.23
C ARG A 722 26.29 17.06 -26.32
N ASP A 723 27.19 17.99 -26.06
CA ASP A 723 28.26 18.39 -26.99
C ASP A 723 29.55 17.56 -26.83
N VAL A 724 29.64 16.71 -25.80
CA VAL A 724 30.77 15.80 -25.60
C VAL A 724 30.93 14.88 -26.82
N GLY A 725 32.11 14.91 -27.45
CA GLY A 725 32.43 14.12 -28.64
C GLY A 725 32.17 14.83 -29.98
N ARG A 726 31.60 16.05 -29.98
CA ARG A 726 31.48 16.88 -31.20
C ARG A 726 32.81 17.55 -31.56
N ARG A 727 33.07 17.72 -32.86
CA ARG A 727 34.25 18.46 -33.35
C ARG A 727 34.19 19.91 -32.85
N GLY A 728 35.22 20.34 -32.11
CA GLY A 728 35.34 21.70 -31.57
C GLY A 728 34.94 21.86 -30.10
N PHE A 729 34.48 20.79 -29.43
CA PHE A 729 34.19 20.81 -28.00
C PHE A 729 35.47 21.00 -27.17
N GLN A 730 35.49 22.01 -26.29
CA GLN A 730 36.70 22.43 -25.56
C GLN A 730 36.90 21.75 -24.20
N GLY A 731 36.13 20.69 -23.91
CA GLY A 731 36.10 20.02 -22.60
C GLY A 731 34.99 20.55 -21.69
N ARG A 732 34.70 19.81 -20.62
CA ARG A 732 33.60 20.08 -19.68
C ARG A 732 33.99 21.11 -18.62
N THR A 733 33.09 22.04 -18.34
CA THR A 733 33.14 23.04 -17.29
C THR A 733 32.40 22.53 -16.05
N TYR A 734 31.30 21.82 -16.24
CA TYR A 734 30.53 21.17 -15.17
C TYR A 734 30.94 19.71 -15.04
N VAL A 735 31.43 19.34 -13.85
CA VAL A 735 31.94 18.00 -13.55
C VAL A 735 31.41 17.52 -12.21
N ASP A 736 31.21 16.21 -12.08
CA ASP A 736 30.76 15.59 -10.84
C ASP A 736 31.87 15.53 -9.77
N ALA A 737 31.47 15.27 -8.53
CA ALA A 737 32.38 15.18 -7.39
C ALA A 737 33.44 14.08 -7.58
N GLY A 738 33.12 12.97 -8.25
CA GLY A 738 34.05 11.88 -8.49
C GLY A 738 35.19 12.27 -9.44
N VAL A 739 34.87 13.00 -10.50
CA VAL A 739 35.88 13.57 -11.43
C VAL A 739 36.78 14.58 -10.71
N ILE A 740 36.22 15.40 -9.81
CA ILE A 740 37.00 16.34 -8.99
C ILE A 740 37.93 15.56 -8.06
N THR A 741 37.44 14.55 -7.33
CA THR A 741 38.26 13.71 -6.45
C THR A 741 39.40 13.04 -7.23
N LEU A 742 39.12 12.48 -8.40
CA LEU A 742 40.13 11.85 -9.25
C LEU A 742 41.15 12.86 -9.77
N ALA A 743 40.72 14.06 -10.17
CA ALA A 743 41.62 15.13 -10.60
C ALA A 743 42.58 15.53 -9.45
N MET A 744 42.05 15.68 -8.23
CA MET A 744 42.84 16.01 -7.05
C MET A 744 43.83 14.90 -6.67
N MET A 745 43.43 13.62 -6.77
CA MET A 745 44.35 12.50 -6.55
C MET A 745 45.51 12.50 -7.56
N ARG A 746 45.26 12.92 -8.80
CA ARG A 746 46.29 13.02 -9.85
C ARG A 746 47.19 14.24 -9.65
N GLN A 747 46.63 15.38 -9.21
CA GLN A 747 47.40 16.54 -8.78
C GLN A 747 48.33 16.20 -7.60
N ALA A 748 47.82 15.45 -6.60
CA ALA A 748 48.61 14.99 -5.45
C ALA A 748 49.78 14.06 -5.86
N LYS A 749 49.66 13.36 -6.99
CA LYS A 749 50.73 12.54 -7.58
C LYS A 749 51.71 13.34 -8.46
N GLY A 750 51.58 14.67 -8.53
CA GLY A 750 52.46 15.55 -9.27
C GLY A 750 52.19 15.63 -10.78
N GLU A 751 51.02 15.18 -11.25
CA GLU A 751 50.66 15.32 -12.67
C GLU A 751 50.27 16.79 -12.97
N PRO A 752 50.75 17.39 -14.08
CA PRO A 752 50.41 18.77 -14.43
C PRO A 752 48.92 18.94 -14.76
N ASP A 753 48.30 20.03 -14.29
CA ASP A 753 46.87 20.33 -14.48
C ASP A 753 46.39 20.18 -15.92
N ALA A 754 47.14 20.71 -16.89
CA ALA A 754 46.77 20.62 -18.31
C ALA A 754 46.64 19.17 -18.81
N ARG A 755 47.45 18.26 -18.27
CA ARG A 755 47.40 16.83 -18.62
C ARG A 755 46.23 16.13 -17.95
N ILE A 756 45.91 16.51 -16.71
CA ILE A 756 44.75 15.99 -15.98
C ILE A 756 43.46 16.47 -16.66
N GLU A 757 43.39 17.74 -17.05
CA GLU A 757 42.26 18.33 -17.75
C GLU A 757 41.98 17.62 -19.08
N ASP A 758 43.01 17.44 -19.91
CA ASP A 758 42.89 16.71 -21.17
C ASP A 758 42.48 15.24 -20.93
N ALA A 759 43.03 14.57 -19.91
CA ALA A 759 42.74 13.17 -19.61
C ALA A 759 41.34 12.92 -19.03
N LEU A 760 40.77 13.89 -18.30
CA LEU A 760 39.44 13.79 -17.68
C LEU A 760 38.35 14.51 -18.49
N GLY A 761 38.71 15.04 -19.67
CA GLY A 761 37.80 15.78 -20.53
C GLY A 761 37.27 17.05 -19.86
N ILE A 762 38.09 17.70 -19.04
CA ILE A 762 37.80 18.96 -18.36
C ILE A 762 38.29 20.10 -19.27
N LYS A 763 37.54 21.19 -19.31
CA LYS A 763 37.94 22.38 -20.07
C LYS A 763 39.25 22.93 -19.51
N ARG A 764 40.21 23.21 -20.41
CA ARG A 764 41.54 23.71 -20.02
C ARG A 764 41.45 24.96 -19.14
N GLY A 765 42.29 25.00 -18.10
CA GLY A 765 42.37 26.09 -17.14
C GLY A 765 41.24 26.14 -16.10
N ARG A 766 40.53 25.02 -15.88
CA ARG A 766 39.48 24.91 -14.86
C ARG A 766 39.96 24.30 -13.56
N LEU A 767 40.94 23.40 -13.57
CA LEU A 767 41.50 22.86 -12.35
C LEU A 767 42.21 23.92 -11.51
N SER A 768 42.73 24.97 -12.14
CA SER A 768 43.33 26.12 -11.44
C SER A 768 42.34 26.98 -10.66
N VAL A 769 41.02 26.80 -10.88
CA VAL A 769 39.95 27.47 -10.13
C VAL A 769 39.70 26.82 -8.76
N LEU A 770 40.10 25.55 -8.60
CA LEU A 770 40.08 24.86 -7.31
C LEU A 770 41.24 25.40 -6.47
N GLY A 771 40.96 26.38 -5.60
CA GLY A 771 41.97 26.97 -4.74
C GLY A 771 42.66 25.94 -3.84
N LYS A 772 43.98 26.09 -3.63
CA LYS A 772 44.70 25.31 -2.63
C LYS A 772 44.11 25.59 -1.25
N GLY A 773 43.45 24.59 -0.64
CA GLY A 773 42.90 24.65 0.72
C GLY A 773 41.37 24.75 0.84
N THR A 774 40.61 24.73 -0.26
CA THR A 774 39.13 24.69 -0.19
C THR A 774 38.57 23.27 -0.29
N VAL A 775 39.31 22.37 -0.93
CA VAL A 775 39.00 20.94 -1.05
C VAL A 775 40.32 20.20 -0.83
N GLU A 776 40.34 19.17 0.02
CA GLU A 776 41.49 18.29 0.22
C GLU A 776 41.14 16.86 -0.23
N ALA A 777 42.11 16.15 -0.82
CA ALA A 777 41.92 14.74 -1.16
C ALA A 777 41.89 13.92 0.14
N VAL A 778 40.77 13.29 0.43
CA VAL A 778 40.68 12.32 1.54
C VAL A 778 41.52 11.11 1.15
N ALA A 779 42.55 10.79 1.94
CA ALA A 779 43.31 9.56 1.75
C ALA A 779 42.38 8.37 2.05
N LEU A 780 42.12 7.56 1.03
CA LEU A 780 41.50 6.24 1.22
C LEU A 780 42.52 5.36 1.95
N ALA A 781 42.22 5.02 3.21
CA ALA A 781 42.94 4.05 4.01
C ALA A 781 42.51 2.62 3.67
#